data_AF-A0A956XUC8-F1
#
_entry.id   AF-A0A956XUC8-F1
#
_cell.length_a   1.000
_cell.length_b   1.000
_cell.length_c   1.000
_cell.angle_alpha   90.00
_cell.angle_beta   90.00
_cell.angle_gamma   90.00
#
_symmetry.space_group_name_H-M   'P 1'
#
loop_
_entity.id
_entity.type
_entity.pdbx_description
1 polymer ?
#
loop_
_entity_poly.entity_id
_entity_poly.type
_entity_poly.pdbx_seq_one_letter_code
_entity_poly.pdbx_strand_id
1 'polypeptide(L)'
;KKSNLQAKPRFHERIIYVFLLACGLLSILTTIGIVAVLLNEAVSFFTRQQWSATNKAVFAEISEDITAFSTTATGTPLEDGNIIRIGDEQMLVERYERNAINIAITGTGGGFTVFCAGDTVINNASRAITAEEQAACAENNIDPIAFRVGTDALAIVVNPDNAMVNDATMEELALIFGEAETWADVRNEWPDEPIMRFIPGTDSGTYDFLAEELYGDEPERLLVNEPVTSEDDEQLARGVRQNPYAVAFFGYAYYAENSDSLKILDIDGVTPSADTVEDGSYALSRPLYIYSTATYMQENEAVAAFIDYYLVHINEDIETVGYFPASDEALNEAKATWLQAMGQDVPSDLRTVDSLLPEVDLYAQNGVIEIAGSSTVAPLTDRIADRFHDDGFLPRVFVERGYNDTQAVTHRGGQEIEVEKRPTLVEFFTGTEWIPATGEFGVLPLVTSTLIISTIAMLVSIPMGLGAAIYLSEYARPNVRKTLKPILEILAGIPTVVYGFFALTFMTPLLRIFFGDQVQIYNMLSAGIVVGILIIPLVTSMSEDALHAVPDSLREASYGLGANRLETSIKVVVPAALSGILAAFIVAISRAIGETMIVAIAAGSGPNFTFNVFEGAETMTGHIARISGGDLSYDSIDYNSIFAIGLTLFVMTLALNVVSRIITNRFREEY
;
A
#
# COMPACT_ATOMS: atom_id res chain seq x y z
N LYS A 1 2.73 26.33 -81.51
CA LYS A 1 1.30 26.04 -81.18
C LYS A 1 1.13 24.54 -80.97
N LYS A 2 1.28 24.03 -79.74
CA LYS A 2 0.75 22.70 -79.36
C LYS A 2 -0.63 22.96 -78.74
N SER A 3 -1.66 22.38 -79.33
CA SER A 3 -3.06 22.57 -78.94
C SER A 3 -3.31 21.95 -77.57
N ASN A 4 -3.78 22.78 -76.64
CA ASN A 4 -4.32 22.38 -75.35
C ASN A 4 -5.63 21.59 -75.58
N LEU A 5 -5.52 20.27 -75.63
CA LEU A 5 -6.67 19.35 -75.62
C LEU A 5 -6.83 18.81 -74.19
N GLN A 6 -7.26 19.66 -73.26
CA GLN A 6 -7.84 19.17 -72.01
C GLN A 6 -9.34 18.96 -72.26
N ALA A 7 -9.76 17.70 -72.30
CA ALA A 7 -11.17 17.34 -72.35
C ALA A 7 -11.88 17.93 -71.12
N LYS A 8 -13.08 18.51 -71.30
CA LYS A 8 -13.90 18.97 -70.17
C LYS A 8 -14.19 17.79 -69.24
N PRO A 9 -13.92 17.88 -67.93
CA PRO A 9 -14.19 16.79 -67.00
C PRO A 9 -15.67 16.45 -67.04
N ARG A 10 -15.98 15.16 -67.11
CA ARG A 10 -17.36 14.67 -67.19
C ARG A 10 -18.07 14.96 -65.87
N PHE A 11 -19.38 15.18 -65.89
CA PHE A 11 -20.16 15.51 -64.67
C PHE A 11 -19.93 14.51 -63.52
N HIS A 12 -19.81 13.22 -63.84
CA HIS A 12 -19.53 12.16 -62.88
C HIS A 12 -18.13 12.28 -62.23
N GLU A 13 -17.10 12.74 -62.96
CA GLU A 13 -15.76 12.99 -62.40
C GLU A 13 -15.79 14.13 -61.39
N ARG A 14 -16.63 15.15 -61.63
CA ARG A 14 -16.82 16.26 -60.70
C ARG A 14 -17.51 15.82 -59.41
N ILE A 15 -18.48 14.89 -59.49
CA ILE A 15 -19.12 14.30 -58.31
C ILE A 15 -18.11 13.51 -57.48
N ILE A 16 -17.30 12.66 -58.12
CA ILE A 16 -16.27 11.88 -57.43
C ILE A 16 -15.26 12.80 -56.74
N TYR A 17 -14.82 13.86 -57.43
CA TYR A 17 -13.91 14.84 -56.84
C TYR A 17 -14.50 15.53 -55.61
N VAL A 18 -15.75 16.01 -55.68
CA VAL A 18 -16.43 16.65 -54.54
C VAL A 18 -16.61 15.68 -53.38
N PHE A 19 -16.97 14.43 -53.66
CA PHE A 19 -17.10 13.39 -52.63
C PHE A 19 -15.76 13.11 -51.93
N LEU A 20 -14.69 12.87 -52.68
CA LEU A 20 -13.35 12.62 -52.11
C LEU A 20 -12.84 13.83 -51.31
N LEU A 21 -13.10 15.05 -51.79
CA LEU A 21 -12.76 16.27 -51.07
C LEU A 21 -13.56 16.40 -49.77
N ALA A 22 -14.86 16.08 -49.79
CA ALA A 22 -15.70 16.07 -48.59
C ALA A 22 -15.24 15.02 -47.57
N CYS A 23 -14.85 13.82 -48.02
CA CYS A 23 -14.27 12.79 -47.14
C CYS A 23 -12.96 13.28 -46.50
N GLY A 24 -12.08 13.91 -47.28
CA GLY A 24 -10.82 14.48 -46.77
C GLY A 24 -11.07 15.60 -45.75
N LEU A 25 -11.98 16.53 -46.05
CA LEU A 25 -12.35 17.60 -45.13
C LEU A 25 -12.98 17.07 -43.83
N LEU A 26 -13.89 16.10 -43.93
CA LEU A 26 -14.52 15.49 -42.75
C LEU A 26 -13.46 14.86 -41.84
N SER A 27 -12.53 14.08 -42.39
CA SER A 27 -11.43 13.46 -41.62
C SER A 27 -10.50 14.47 -40.95
N ILE A 28 -10.18 15.58 -41.63
CA ILE A 28 -9.38 16.67 -41.06
C ILE A 28 -10.14 17.36 -39.93
N LEU A 29 -11.40 17.73 -40.16
CA LEU A 29 -12.23 18.41 -39.17
C LEU A 29 -12.49 17.54 -37.93
N THR A 30 -12.71 16.24 -38.09
CA THR A 30 -12.86 15.31 -36.96
C THR A 30 -11.57 15.22 -36.14
N THR A 31 -10.41 15.14 -36.81
CA THR A 31 -9.12 15.10 -36.11
C THR A 31 -8.84 16.39 -35.35
N ILE A 32 -9.11 17.55 -35.98
CA ILE A 32 -9.00 18.85 -35.32
C ILE A 32 -9.96 18.95 -34.13
N GLY A 33 -11.19 18.49 -34.28
CA GLY A 33 -12.18 18.47 -33.21
C GLY A 33 -11.73 17.63 -32.01
N ILE A 34 -11.24 16.42 -32.25
CA ILE A 34 -10.72 15.54 -31.18
C ILE A 34 -9.55 16.19 -30.44
N VAL A 35 -8.58 16.76 -31.18
CA VAL A 35 -7.43 17.44 -30.58
C VAL A 35 -7.85 18.69 -29.80
N ALA A 36 -8.82 19.45 -30.31
CA ALA A 36 -9.32 20.64 -29.63
C ALA A 36 -10.04 20.29 -28.31
N VAL A 37 -10.84 19.22 -28.29
CA VAL A 37 -11.48 18.72 -27.06
C VAL A 37 -10.43 18.27 -26.07
N LEU A 38 -9.48 17.43 -26.50
CA LEU A 38 -8.39 16.94 -25.64
C LEU A 38 -7.58 18.09 -25.04
N LEU A 39 -7.22 19.09 -25.85
CA LEU A 39 -6.47 20.26 -25.39
C LEU A 39 -7.27 21.09 -24.38
N ASN A 40 -8.56 21.30 -24.64
CA ASN A 40 -9.42 22.07 -23.74
C ASN A 40 -9.56 21.39 -22.37
N GLU A 41 -9.84 20.10 -22.33
CA GLU A 41 -9.98 19.36 -21.07
C GLU A 41 -8.63 19.25 -20.33
N ALA A 42 -7.53 19.04 -21.04
CA ALA A 42 -6.21 19.04 -20.42
C ALA A 42 -5.82 20.41 -19.82
N VAL A 43 -6.10 21.52 -20.52
CA VAL A 43 -5.88 22.87 -19.97
C VAL A 43 -6.80 23.13 -18.78
N SER A 44 -8.05 22.68 -18.86
CA SER A 44 -9.03 22.76 -17.78
C SER A 44 -8.54 22.06 -16.51
N PHE A 45 -7.94 20.88 -16.63
CA PHE A 45 -7.33 20.15 -15.51
C PHE A 45 -6.27 20.98 -14.75
N PHE A 46 -5.41 21.72 -15.46
CA PHE A 46 -4.36 22.54 -14.83
C PHE A 46 -4.83 23.94 -14.36
N THR A 47 -6.05 24.35 -14.71
CA THR A 47 -6.53 25.72 -14.44
C THR A 47 -7.74 25.80 -13.53
N ARG A 48 -8.54 24.73 -13.42
CA ARG A 48 -9.66 24.67 -12.49
C ARG A 48 -9.18 24.30 -11.08
N GLN A 49 -9.88 24.81 -10.08
CA GLN A 49 -9.78 24.28 -8.73
C GLN A 49 -10.31 22.85 -8.77
N GLN A 50 -9.47 21.89 -8.40
CA GLN A 50 -9.89 20.51 -8.25
C GLN A 50 -9.99 20.19 -6.76
N TRP A 51 -10.87 19.27 -6.43
CA TRP A 51 -11.17 18.91 -5.05
C TRP A 51 -10.88 17.44 -4.88
N SER A 52 -10.08 17.12 -3.86
CA SER A 52 -9.78 15.76 -3.48
C SER A 52 -10.43 15.46 -2.14
N ALA A 53 -11.11 14.32 -2.05
CA ALA A 53 -11.64 13.83 -0.80
C ALA A 53 -10.48 13.54 0.16
N THR A 54 -10.53 14.11 1.37
CA THR A 54 -9.54 13.83 2.40
C THR A 54 -9.88 12.57 3.21
N ASN A 55 -11.11 12.04 3.06
CA ASN A 55 -11.70 11.06 3.99
C ASN A 55 -11.72 11.55 5.45
N LYS A 56 -11.57 12.86 5.70
CA LYS A 56 -11.87 13.51 6.97
C LYS A 56 -13.29 14.03 6.96
N ALA A 57 -13.93 13.99 8.12
CA ALA A 57 -15.23 14.59 8.31
C ALA A 57 -15.20 15.59 9.47
N VAL A 58 -16.13 16.54 9.41
CA VAL A 58 -16.47 17.42 10.52
C VAL A 58 -16.97 16.57 11.68
N PHE A 59 -16.42 16.73 12.88
CA PHE A 59 -16.83 15.89 14.02
C PHE A 59 -18.22 16.26 14.56
N ALA A 60 -18.45 17.55 14.79
CA ALA A 60 -19.70 18.08 15.36
C ALA A 60 -20.22 19.27 14.55
N GLU A 61 -21.48 19.66 14.75
CA GLU A 61 -22.07 20.81 14.04
C GLU A 61 -21.24 22.09 14.24
N ILE A 62 -20.99 22.80 13.14
CA ILE A 62 -20.23 24.06 13.07
C ILE A 62 -21.20 25.15 12.64
N SER A 63 -21.50 26.11 13.52
CA SER A 63 -22.27 27.30 13.15
C SER A 63 -21.44 28.28 12.31
N GLU A 64 -22.08 29.27 11.70
CA GLU A 64 -21.47 30.22 10.76
C GLU A 64 -20.33 31.06 11.36
N ASP A 65 -20.33 31.24 12.69
CA ASP A 65 -19.39 32.05 13.45
C ASP A 65 -18.18 31.28 14.00
N ILE A 66 -18.20 29.94 13.93
CA ILE A 66 -17.12 29.10 14.44
C ILE A 66 -15.99 29.02 13.42
N THR A 67 -14.80 29.48 13.81
CA THR A 67 -13.57 29.47 13.00
C THR A 67 -12.57 28.40 13.44
N ALA A 68 -12.91 27.58 14.44
CA ALA A 68 -12.08 26.47 14.89
C ALA A 68 -12.97 25.27 15.22
N PHE A 69 -12.73 24.13 14.59
CA PHE A 69 -13.57 22.94 14.77
C PHE A 69 -12.76 21.64 14.74
N SER A 70 -13.32 20.59 15.32
CA SER A 70 -12.70 19.27 15.36
C SER A 70 -13.07 18.44 14.13
N THR A 71 -12.13 17.62 13.68
CA THR A 71 -12.28 16.69 12.57
C THR A 71 -12.09 15.24 13.05
N THR A 72 -12.50 14.27 12.24
CA THR A 72 -12.19 12.86 12.50
C THR A 72 -10.67 12.60 12.46
N ALA A 73 -10.20 11.65 13.29
CA ALA A 73 -8.79 11.27 13.38
C ALA A 73 -8.24 10.69 12.06
N THR A 74 -9.03 9.85 11.40
CA THR A 74 -8.66 9.17 10.15
C THR A 74 -8.75 10.09 8.93
N GLY A 75 -8.11 9.71 7.82
CA GLY A 75 -8.07 10.47 6.57
C GLY A 75 -6.77 11.26 6.36
N THR A 76 -6.61 11.85 5.17
CA THR A 76 -5.45 12.67 4.79
C THR A 76 -5.34 13.87 5.73
N PRO A 77 -4.18 14.08 6.40
CA PRO A 77 -3.96 15.25 7.23
C PRO A 77 -4.18 16.55 6.46
N LEU A 78 -4.74 17.55 7.13
CA LEU A 78 -4.77 18.91 6.60
C LEU A 78 -3.44 19.61 6.91
N GLU A 79 -3.09 20.60 6.12
CA GLU A 79 -1.91 21.43 6.35
C GLU A 79 -2.26 22.91 6.38
N ASP A 80 -1.44 23.68 7.08
CA ASP A 80 -1.53 25.14 7.11
C ASP A 80 -1.47 25.69 5.67
N GLY A 81 -2.40 26.60 5.34
CA GLY A 81 -2.55 27.16 4.00
C GLY A 81 -3.34 26.30 3.02
N ASN A 82 -3.78 25.09 3.40
CA ASN A 82 -4.73 24.33 2.58
C ASN A 82 -6.03 25.13 2.41
N ILE A 83 -6.58 25.11 1.20
CA ILE A 83 -7.95 25.57 0.96
C ILE A 83 -8.81 24.32 1.01
N ILE A 84 -9.75 24.28 1.94
CA ILE A 84 -10.69 23.16 2.09
C ILE A 84 -12.09 23.61 1.66
N ARG A 85 -12.96 22.64 1.37
CA ARG A 85 -14.40 22.89 1.26
C ARG A 85 -15.19 21.87 2.04
N ILE A 86 -16.37 22.31 2.48
CA ILE A 86 -17.43 21.45 3.00
C ILE A 86 -18.69 21.83 2.24
N GLY A 87 -19.16 20.93 1.37
CA GLY A 87 -20.22 21.27 0.41
C GLY A 87 -19.80 22.42 -0.52
N ASP A 88 -20.53 23.53 -0.47
CA ASP A 88 -20.28 24.70 -1.32
C ASP A 88 -19.40 25.79 -0.64
N GLU A 89 -19.18 25.70 0.67
CA GLU A 89 -18.35 26.68 1.39
C GLU A 89 -16.87 26.32 1.27
N GLN A 90 -16.05 27.29 0.90
CA GLN A 90 -14.59 27.18 0.92
C GLN A 90 -14.02 27.90 2.14
N MET A 91 -12.98 27.31 2.73
CA MET A 91 -12.30 27.85 3.90
C MET A 91 -10.79 27.75 3.71
N LEU A 92 -10.04 28.74 4.20
CA LEU A 92 -8.57 28.66 4.25
C LEU A 92 -8.15 28.14 5.62
N VAL A 93 -7.37 27.07 5.66
CA VAL A 93 -6.79 26.53 6.89
C VAL A 93 -5.68 27.48 7.35
N GLU A 94 -5.92 28.19 8.44
CA GLU A 94 -4.92 29.06 9.07
C GLU A 94 -3.94 28.26 9.93
N ARG A 95 -4.45 27.21 10.60
CA ARG A 95 -3.67 26.32 11.45
C ARG A 95 -4.34 24.96 11.55
N TYR A 96 -3.58 23.87 11.47
CA TYR A 96 -4.04 22.52 11.77
C TYR A 96 -3.29 21.93 12.97
N GLU A 97 -4.04 21.57 14.01
CA GLU A 97 -3.54 20.86 15.18
C GLU A 97 -3.88 19.38 15.01
N ARG A 98 -2.85 18.58 14.71
CA ARG A 98 -3.03 17.17 14.31
C ARG A 98 -3.63 16.29 15.41
N ASN A 99 -3.38 16.60 16.69
CA ASN A 99 -3.79 15.84 17.88
C ASN A 99 -3.83 14.33 17.65
N ALA A 100 -2.68 13.68 17.78
CA ALA A 100 -2.51 12.27 17.45
C ALA A 100 -1.86 11.50 18.58
N ILE A 101 -2.27 10.25 18.75
CA ILE A 101 -1.62 9.27 19.63
C ILE A 101 -1.12 8.15 18.71
N ASN A 102 0.19 7.95 18.69
CA ASN A 102 0.83 6.93 17.87
C ASN A 102 1.37 5.85 18.81
N ILE A 103 0.97 4.60 18.59
CA ILE A 103 1.35 3.47 19.45
C ILE A 103 2.10 2.46 18.59
N ALA A 104 3.37 2.23 18.93
CA ALA A 104 4.26 1.30 18.24
C ALA A 104 4.57 0.08 19.11
N ILE A 105 4.37 -1.13 18.56
CA ILE A 105 4.70 -2.37 19.26
C ILE A 105 6.17 -2.73 18.97
N THR A 106 6.99 -2.69 20.01
CA THR A 106 8.45 -2.95 19.93
C THR A 106 8.96 -3.94 20.97
N GLY A 107 8.07 -4.46 21.85
CA GLY A 107 8.43 -5.20 23.06
C GLY A 107 8.94 -4.29 24.17
N THR A 108 8.90 -4.75 25.44
CA THR A 108 9.25 -3.92 26.61
C THR A 108 10.68 -3.36 26.54
N GLY A 109 11.68 -4.19 26.23
CA GLY A 109 13.08 -3.75 26.13
C GLY A 109 13.37 -2.89 24.90
N GLY A 110 12.77 -3.23 23.75
CA GLY A 110 12.83 -2.40 22.54
C GLY A 110 12.18 -1.03 22.76
N GLY A 111 11.08 -0.99 23.51
CA GLY A 111 10.39 0.22 23.93
C GLY A 111 11.26 1.11 24.82
N PHE A 112 11.91 0.54 25.84
CA PHE A 112 12.89 1.29 26.65
C PHE A 112 14.06 1.81 25.81
N THR A 113 14.49 1.09 24.77
CA THR A 113 15.57 1.56 23.89
C THR A 113 15.19 2.87 23.20
N VAL A 114 14.00 2.96 22.61
CA VAL A 114 13.53 4.18 21.91
C VAL A 114 13.08 5.28 22.89
N PHE A 115 12.50 4.91 24.03
CA PHE A 115 12.13 5.85 25.10
C PHE A 115 13.35 6.50 25.74
N CYS A 116 14.37 5.71 26.11
CA CYS A 116 15.64 6.22 26.66
C CYS A 116 16.47 6.99 25.63
N ALA A 117 16.18 6.88 24.32
CA ALA A 117 16.78 7.71 23.28
C ALA A 117 16.06 9.06 23.09
N GLY A 118 14.84 9.20 23.64
CA GLY A 118 13.99 10.37 23.50
C GLY A 118 13.11 10.38 22.24
N ASP A 119 12.99 9.23 21.55
CA ASP A 119 12.16 9.11 20.35
C ASP A 119 10.65 8.96 20.69
N THR A 120 10.34 8.53 21.92
CA THR A 120 8.97 8.38 22.43
C THR A 120 8.84 9.00 23.82
N VAL A 121 7.62 9.40 24.17
CA VAL A 121 7.31 10.09 25.44
C VAL A 121 6.66 9.17 26.48
N ILE A 122 6.11 8.03 26.04
CA ILE A 122 5.56 6.99 26.91
C ILE A 122 6.11 5.63 26.49
N ASN A 123 6.52 4.82 27.46
CA ASN A 123 6.88 3.42 27.24
C ASN A 123 5.91 2.46 27.92
N ASN A 124 5.31 1.58 27.14
CA ASN A 124 4.48 0.47 27.56
C ASN A 124 5.36 -0.70 28.01
N ALA A 125 5.15 -1.22 29.22
CA ALA A 125 6.02 -2.24 29.78
C ALA A 125 5.26 -3.32 30.55
N SER A 126 5.50 -4.58 30.22
CA SER A 126 4.94 -5.77 30.91
C SER A 126 5.84 -6.29 32.04
N ARG A 127 6.87 -5.52 32.40
CA ARG A 127 7.75 -5.73 33.55
C ARG A 127 8.32 -4.40 34.04
N ALA A 128 8.91 -4.41 35.23
CA ALA A 128 9.66 -3.26 35.71
C ALA A 128 10.89 -2.98 34.81
N ILE A 129 11.31 -1.71 34.77
CA ILE A 129 12.57 -1.31 34.15
C ILE A 129 13.75 -1.98 34.87
N THR A 130 14.72 -2.46 34.11
CA THR A 130 15.95 -3.05 34.66
C THR A 130 16.96 -1.96 35.07
N ALA A 131 17.94 -2.32 35.90
CA ALA A 131 19.02 -1.40 36.27
C ALA A 131 19.89 -0.96 35.07
N GLU A 132 20.02 -1.82 34.05
CA GLU A 132 20.75 -1.52 32.82
C GLU A 132 19.97 -0.51 31.95
N GLU A 133 18.67 -0.70 31.78
CA GLU A 133 17.79 0.24 31.08
C GLU A 133 17.71 1.59 31.82
N GLN A 134 17.64 1.58 33.15
CA GLN A 134 17.68 2.81 33.95
C GLN A 134 18.99 3.58 33.74
N ALA A 135 20.13 2.88 33.69
CA ALA A 135 21.42 3.48 33.42
C ALA A 135 21.49 4.07 32.00
N ALA A 136 20.95 3.37 31.00
CA ALA A 136 20.89 3.84 29.61
C ALA A 136 20.03 5.11 29.48
N CYS A 137 18.88 5.16 30.15
CA CYS A 137 18.06 6.37 30.24
C CYS A 137 18.81 7.54 30.89
N ALA A 138 19.55 7.29 31.97
CA ALA A 138 20.33 8.31 32.66
C ALA A 138 21.45 8.92 31.79
N GLU A 139 22.03 8.15 30.85
CA GLU A 139 23.01 8.68 29.88
C GLU A 139 22.44 9.80 29.00
N ASN A 140 21.12 9.77 28.74
CA ASN A 140 20.40 10.77 27.97
C ASN A 140 19.63 11.78 28.84
N ASN A 141 19.87 11.82 30.16
CA ASN A 141 19.16 12.64 31.14
C ASN A 141 17.64 12.39 31.18
N ILE A 142 17.24 11.16 30.88
CA ILE A 142 15.86 10.71 31.02
C ILE A 142 15.77 9.98 32.36
N ASP A 143 14.84 10.42 33.21
CA ASP A 143 14.55 9.79 34.50
C ASP A 143 13.15 9.13 34.44
N PRO A 144 13.08 7.82 34.14
CA PRO A 144 11.83 7.11 33.97
C PRO A 144 11.03 7.05 35.28
N ILE A 145 9.75 7.39 35.17
CA ILE A 145 8.76 7.30 36.24
C ILE A 145 7.78 6.20 35.86
N ALA A 146 7.65 5.19 36.73
CA ALA A 146 6.74 4.08 36.53
C ALA A 146 5.33 4.41 37.04
N PHE A 147 4.31 4.08 36.25
CA PHE A 147 2.91 4.11 36.66
C PHE A 147 2.34 2.70 36.53
N ARG A 148 1.95 2.09 37.65
CA ARG A 148 1.31 0.76 37.66
C ARG A 148 -0.12 0.91 37.16
N VAL A 149 -0.47 0.18 36.09
CA VAL A 149 -1.78 0.30 35.43
C VAL A 149 -2.63 -0.97 35.53
N GLY A 150 -2.03 -2.11 35.86
CA GLY A 150 -2.77 -3.36 36.05
C GLY A 150 -1.88 -4.57 36.11
N THR A 151 -2.48 -5.74 35.95
CA THR A 151 -1.77 -7.03 35.99
C THR A 151 -2.35 -7.98 34.94
N ASP A 152 -1.48 -8.58 34.13
CA ASP A 152 -1.84 -9.66 33.21
C ASP A 152 -1.55 -11.00 33.89
N ALA A 153 -2.39 -12.01 33.67
CA ALA A 153 -2.13 -13.36 34.16
C ALA A 153 -2.68 -14.43 33.23
N LEU A 154 -1.98 -15.56 33.19
CA LEU A 154 -2.40 -16.75 32.45
C LEU A 154 -3.12 -17.75 33.35
N ALA A 155 -4.11 -18.42 32.80
CA ALA A 155 -4.77 -19.55 33.40
C ALA A 155 -4.33 -20.83 32.68
N ILE A 156 -3.59 -21.72 33.36
CA ILE A 156 -3.38 -23.08 32.88
C ILE A 156 -4.61 -23.90 33.21
N VAL A 157 -5.24 -24.50 32.20
CA VAL A 157 -6.49 -25.23 32.36
C VAL A 157 -6.39 -26.66 31.85
N VAL A 158 -7.12 -27.53 32.51
CA VAL A 158 -7.31 -28.93 32.14
C VAL A 158 -8.81 -29.24 32.08
N ASN A 159 -9.14 -30.43 31.59
CA ASN A 159 -10.51 -30.91 31.59
C ASN A 159 -11.06 -31.04 33.03
N PRO A 160 -12.31 -30.62 33.32
CA PRO A 160 -12.92 -30.78 34.64
C PRO A 160 -12.98 -32.22 35.17
N ASP A 161 -13.09 -33.21 34.29
CA ASP A 161 -13.09 -34.63 34.65
C ASP A 161 -11.67 -35.14 35.01
N ASN A 162 -10.62 -34.33 34.79
CA ASN A 162 -9.26 -34.64 35.22
C ASN A 162 -9.13 -34.48 36.74
N ALA A 163 -9.37 -35.57 37.46
CA ALA A 163 -9.28 -35.60 38.92
C ALA A 163 -7.82 -35.66 39.47
N MET A 164 -6.83 -35.81 38.59
CA MET A 164 -5.46 -36.20 38.98
C MET A 164 -4.51 -35.00 39.05
N VAL A 165 -4.58 -34.10 38.07
CA VAL A 165 -3.72 -32.92 37.99
C VAL A 165 -4.49 -31.73 38.59
N ASN A 166 -3.97 -31.20 39.70
CA ASN A 166 -4.52 -30.03 40.39
C ASN A 166 -3.49 -28.91 40.55
N ASP A 167 -2.21 -29.25 40.46
CA ASP A 167 -1.08 -28.37 40.70
C ASP A 167 0.09 -28.81 39.82
N ALA A 168 0.89 -27.84 39.36
CA ALA A 168 2.13 -28.06 38.64
C ALA A 168 3.17 -27.00 39.02
N THR A 169 4.44 -27.39 39.09
CA THR A 169 5.54 -26.41 39.21
C THR A 169 5.88 -25.80 37.86
N MET A 170 6.61 -24.67 37.85
CA MET A 170 7.10 -24.08 36.59
C MET A 170 7.98 -25.03 35.78
N GLU A 171 8.81 -25.85 36.44
CA GLU A 171 9.61 -26.89 35.79
C GLU A 171 8.74 -27.98 35.16
N GLU A 172 7.66 -28.37 35.85
CA GLU A 172 6.71 -29.36 35.32
C GLU A 172 5.88 -28.78 34.16
N LEU A 173 5.48 -27.50 34.22
CA LEU A 173 4.81 -26.82 33.11
C LEU A 173 5.70 -26.78 31.85
N ALA A 174 7.00 -26.51 32.01
CA ALA A 174 7.97 -26.55 30.92
C ALA A 174 8.11 -27.95 30.30
N LEU A 175 7.88 -29.02 31.08
CA LEU A 175 7.79 -30.39 30.53
C LEU A 175 6.42 -30.64 29.87
N ILE A 176 5.33 -30.22 30.51
CA ILE A 176 3.96 -30.38 30.02
C ILE A 176 3.78 -29.71 28.66
N PHE A 177 4.26 -28.49 28.45
CA PHE A 177 4.13 -27.80 27.16
C PHE A 177 5.32 -27.99 26.22
N GLY A 178 6.33 -28.79 26.64
CA GLY A 178 7.51 -29.08 25.87
C GLY A 178 7.59 -30.57 25.51
N GLU A 179 8.60 -31.23 26.05
CA GLU A 179 9.11 -32.51 25.54
C GLU A 179 8.31 -33.74 25.98
N ALA A 180 7.54 -33.66 27.07
CA ALA A 180 6.84 -34.83 27.63
C ALA A 180 5.82 -35.41 26.64
N GLU A 181 5.79 -36.73 26.43
CA GLU A 181 4.78 -37.35 25.56
C GLU A 181 3.53 -37.73 26.38
N THR A 182 3.74 -38.17 27.63
CA THR A 182 2.71 -38.64 28.56
C THR A 182 2.73 -37.86 29.87
N TRP A 183 1.62 -37.86 30.60
CA TRP A 183 1.56 -37.20 31.92
C TRP A 183 2.53 -37.83 32.93
N ALA A 184 2.79 -39.14 32.83
CA ALA A 184 3.75 -39.86 33.67
C ALA A 184 5.22 -39.44 33.43
N ASP A 185 5.55 -38.92 32.24
CA ASP A 185 6.90 -38.40 31.95
C ASP A 185 7.23 -37.14 32.77
N VAL A 186 6.20 -36.38 33.17
CA VAL A 186 6.35 -35.18 33.99
C VAL A 186 6.45 -35.55 35.47
N ARG A 187 5.50 -36.34 35.95
CA ARG A 187 5.43 -36.80 37.34
C ARG A 187 4.98 -38.26 37.38
N ASN A 188 5.82 -39.14 37.93
CA ASN A 188 5.59 -40.59 37.89
C ASN A 188 4.25 -41.05 38.51
N GLU A 189 3.65 -40.26 39.41
CA GLU A 189 2.33 -40.55 40.00
C GLU A 189 1.14 -40.19 39.08
N TRP A 190 1.36 -39.46 37.99
CA TRP A 190 0.36 -39.10 37.00
C TRP A 190 0.14 -40.23 35.97
N PRO A 191 -1.00 -40.23 35.25
CA PRO A 191 -1.33 -41.34 34.34
C PRO A 191 -0.34 -41.47 33.18
N ASP A 192 -0.06 -42.70 32.78
CA ASP A 192 0.70 -43.03 31.56
C ASP A 192 -0.20 -42.89 30.32
N GLU A 193 -0.73 -41.68 30.13
CA GLU A 193 -1.66 -41.32 29.05
C GLU A 193 -1.10 -40.11 28.29
N PRO A 194 -1.30 -40.02 26.96
CA PRO A 194 -0.75 -38.93 26.16
C PRO A 194 -1.28 -37.55 26.56
N ILE A 195 -0.40 -36.54 26.57
CA ILE A 195 -0.79 -35.15 26.82
C ILE A 195 -1.34 -34.54 25.53
N MET A 196 -2.59 -34.07 25.54
CA MET A 196 -3.18 -33.34 24.42
C MET A 196 -3.13 -31.84 24.67
N ARG A 197 -2.28 -31.14 23.92
CA ARG A 197 -2.04 -29.71 24.07
C ARG A 197 -2.92 -28.92 23.12
N PHE A 198 -3.60 -27.92 23.66
CA PHE A 198 -4.34 -26.91 22.91
C PHE A 198 -3.74 -25.56 23.27
N ILE A 199 -3.12 -24.89 22.31
CA ILE A 199 -2.42 -23.63 22.56
C ILE A 199 -2.89 -22.53 21.60
N PRO A 200 -2.82 -21.24 22.00
CA PRO A 200 -3.00 -20.12 21.09
C PRO A 200 -2.03 -20.20 19.90
N GLY A 201 -2.39 -19.58 18.78
CA GLY A 201 -1.48 -19.49 17.64
C GLY A 201 -0.25 -18.61 17.94
N THR A 202 0.76 -18.70 17.07
CA THR A 202 2.06 -18.05 17.28
C THR A 202 2.02 -16.53 17.20
N ASP A 203 0.91 -15.96 16.72
CA ASP A 203 0.71 -14.51 16.65
C ASP A 203 0.00 -13.98 17.93
N SER A 204 -0.27 -14.84 18.92
CA SER A 204 -0.98 -14.51 20.16
C SER A 204 -0.04 -13.99 21.26
N GLY A 205 -0.39 -12.87 21.89
CA GLY A 205 0.34 -12.36 23.06
C GLY A 205 0.29 -13.29 24.28
N THR A 206 -0.71 -14.17 24.36
CA THR A 206 -0.80 -15.24 25.37
C THR A 206 0.26 -16.31 25.12
N TYR A 207 0.50 -16.67 23.85
CA TYR A 207 1.56 -17.59 23.44
C TYR A 207 2.93 -17.01 23.79
N ASP A 208 3.18 -15.75 23.41
CA ASP A 208 4.44 -15.07 23.72
C ASP A 208 4.72 -15.01 25.23
N PHE A 209 3.69 -14.73 26.04
CA PHE A 209 3.85 -14.66 27.50
C PHE A 209 4.28 -16.02 28.08
N LEU A 210 3.54 -17.10 27.79
CA LEU A 210 3.91 -18.40 28.37
C LEU A 210 5.27 -18.87 27.84
N ALA A 211 5.58 -18.61 26.57
CA ALA A 211 6.85 -18.96 25.96
C ALA A 211 8.03 -18.26 26.66
N GLU A 212 7.92 -16.95 26.87
CA GLU A 212 8.94 -16.14 27.54
C GLU A 212 9.17 -16.64 28.98
N GLU A 213 8.09 -16.95 29.70
CA GLU A 213 8.16 -17.38 31.09
C GLU A 213 8.75 -18.80 31.25
N LEU A 214 8.43 -19.72 30.34
CA LEU A 214 8.92 -21.10 30.42
C LEU A 214 10.29 -21.32 29.77
N TYR A 215 10.60 -20.61 28.69
CA TYR A 215 11.75 -20.91 27.83
C TYR A 215 12.60 -19.68 27.45
N GLY A 216 12.22 -18.47 27.86
CA GLY A 216 12.93 -17.25 27.47
C GLY A 216 12.95 -17.05 25.95
N ASP A 217 14.14 -17.05 25.35
CA ASP A 217 14.35 -16.76 23.92
C ASP A 217 14.08 -17.96 22.98
N GLU A 218 13.52 -19.08 23.47
CA GLU A 218 13.24 -20.29 22.68
C GLU A 218 11.71 -20.62 22.57
N PRO A 219 10.87 -19.72 22.01
CA PRO A 219 9.40 -19.88 22.01
C PRO A 219 8.91 -21.10 21.20
N GLU A 220 9.66 -21.51 20.17
CA GLU A 220 9.33 -22.69 19.35
C GLU A 220 9.25 -23.98 20.16
N ARG A 221 9.77 -24.02 21.39
CA ARG A 221 9.64 -25.15 22.31
C ARG A 221 8.19 -25.46 22.67
N LEU A 222 7.28 -24.48 22.64
CA LEU A 222 5.84 -24.71 22.81
C LEU A 222 5.22 -25.50 21.64
N LEU A 223 5.87 -25.54 20.47
CA LEU A 223 5.38 -26.25 19.28
C LEU A 223 5.92 -27.69 19.21
N VAL A 224 6.78 -28.08 20.15
CA VAL A 224 7.22 -29.47 20.31
C VAL A 224 6.01 -30.35 20.61
N ASN A 225 6.03 -31.59 20.10
CA ASN A 225 4.92 -32.55 20.20
C ASN A 225 3.63 -32.14 19.47
N GLU A 226 3.72 -31.26 18.46
CA GLU A 226 2.64 -30.93 17.51
C GLU A 226 1.30 -30.60 18.19
N PRO A 227 1.24 -29.55 19.04
CA PRO A 227 0.01 -29.16 19.71
C PRO A 227 -1.06 -28.72 18.70
N VAL A 228 -2.33 -28.80 19.11
CA VAL A 228 -3.42 -28.19 18.36
C VAL A 228 -3.38 -26.69 18.59
N THR A 229 -3.11 -25.92 17.54
CA THR A 229 -3.06 -24.45 17.58
C THR A 229 -4.36 -23.84 17.04
N SER A 230 -4.78 -22.73 17.63
CA SER A 230 -5.90 -21.93 17.11
C SER A 230 -5.83 -20.49 17.61
N GLU A 231 -6.33 -19.57 16.79
CA GLU A 231 -6.59 -18.18 17.20
C GLU A 231 -7.98 -18.01 17.85
N ASP A 232 -8.79 -19.08 17.89
CA ASP A 232 -10.14 -19.09 18.49
C ASP A 232 -10.10 -19.82 19.83
N ASP A 233 -10.13 -19.05 20.93
CA ASP A 233 -10.10 -19.59 22.30
C ASP A 233 -11.23 -20.59 22.58
N GLU A 234 -12.41 -20.45 21.94
CA GLU A 234 -13.52 -21.39 22.11
C GLU A 234 -13.28 -22.70 21.32
N GLN A 235 -12.46 -22.68 20.27
CA GLN A 235 -11.98 -23.93 19.66
C GLN A 235 -11.05 -24.69 20.61
N LEU A 236 -10.11 -23.99 21.24
CA LEU A 236 -9.18 -24.59 22.21
C LEU A 236 -9.92 -25.13 23.44
N ALA A 237 -10.83 -24.33 24.00
CA ALA A 237 -11.63 -24.71 25.17
C ALA A 237 -12.52 -25.93 24.87
N ARG A 238 -13.13 -26.01 23.67
CA ARG A 238 -13.86 -27.23 23.24
C ARG A 238 -12.96 -28.45 23.17
N GLY A 239 -11.73 -28.29 22.71
CA GLY A 239 -10.71 -29.35 22.72
C GLY A 239 -10.45 -29.89 24.11
N VAL A 240 -10.23 -28.98 25.08
CA VAL A 240 -10.04 -29.32 26.49
C VAL A 240 -11.24 -30.08 27.04
N ARG A 241 -12.46 -29.59 26.82
CA ARG A 241 -13.70 -30.22 27.32
C ARG A 241 -13.95 -31.63 26.77
N GLN A 242 -13.47 -31.94 25.56
CA GLN A 242 -13.69 -33.24 24.91
C GLN A 242 -12.71 -34.33 25.36
N ASN A 243 -11.60 -33.96 26.00
CA ASN A 243 -10.57 -34.93 26.35
C ASN A 243 -10.10 -34.82 27.81
N PRO A 244 -10.25 -35.88 28.63
CA PRO A 244 -9.81 -35.89 30.03
C PRO A 244 -8.32 -35.61 30.25
N TYR A 245 -7.48 -35.83 29.24
CA TYR A 245 -6.01 -35.66 29.30
C TYR A 245 -5.52 -34.41 28.56
N ALA A 246 -6.42 -33.49 28.22
CA ALA A 246 -6.06 -32.25 27.58
C ALA A 246 -5.60 -31.17 28.56
N VAL A 247 -4.69 -30.32 28.08
CA VAL A 247 -4.18 -29.13 28.74
C VAL A 247 -4.16 -27.96 27.75
N ALA A 248 -4.48 -26.77 28.25
CA ALA A 248 -4.40 -25.52 27.51
C ALA A 248 -3.99 -24.38 28.44
N PHE A 249 -3.74 -23.22 27.85
CA PHE A 249 -3.59 -21.98 28.60
C PHE A 249 -4.33 -20.85 27.91
N PHE A 250 -4.87 -19.94 28.71
CA PHE A 250 -5.66 -18.80 28.27
C PHE A 250 -5.28 -17.57 29.08
N GLY A 251 -5.61 -16.37 28.58
CA GLY A 251 -5.71 -15.21 29.48
C GLY A 251 -6.74 -15.50 30.57
N TYR A 252 -6.48 -15.04 31.80
CA TYR A 252 -7.33 -15.40 32.93
C TYR A 252 -8.80 -14.98 32.75
N ALA A 253 -9.07 -13.82 32.15
CA ALA A 253 -10.44 -13.35 31.94
C ALA A 253 -11.27 -14.34 31.13
N TYR A 254 -10.69 -14.92 30.08
CA TYR A 254 -11.37 -15.96 29.30
C TYR A 254 -11.71 -17.19 30.15
N TYR A 255 -10.77 -17.63 30.99
CA TYR A 255 -11.04 -18.71 31.94
C TYR A 255 -12.16 -18.34 32.91
N ALA A 256 -12.15 -17.13 33.48
CA ALA A 256 -13.14 -16.69 34.46
C ALA A 256 -14.56 -16.73 33.88
N GLU A 257 -14.76 -16.34 32.62
CA GLU A 257 -16.05 -16.45 31.92
C GLU A 257 -16.47 -17.90 31.63
N ASN A 258 -15.51 -18.83 31.61
CA ASN A 258 -15.69 -20.24 31.26
C ASN A 258 -15.46 -21.21 32.42
N SER A 259 -15.37 -20.70 33.65
CA SER A 259 -14.93 -21.45 34.84
C SER A 259 -15.84 -22.64 35.18
N ASP A 260 -17.10 -22.60 34.75
CA ASP A 260 -18.06 -23.69 34.91
C ASP A 260 -17.72 -24.93 34.05
N SER A 261 -16.90 -24.76 33.02
CA SER A 261 -16.61 -25.78 32.01
C SER A 261 -15.13 -26.13 31.87
N LEU A 262 -14.25 -25.41 32.57
CA LEU A 262 -12.80 -25.58 32.55
C LEU A 262 -12.31 -25.65 33.99
N LYS A 263 -11.30 -26.47 34.24
CA LYS A 263 -10.66 -26.57 35.54
C LYS A 263 -9.29 -25.91 35.48
N ILE A 264 -9.05 -24.92 36.33
CA ILE A 264 -7.75 -24.27 36.46
C ILE A 264 -6.80 -25.11 37.30
N LEU A 265 -5.51 -25.03 37.00
CA LEU A 265 -4.43 -25.60 37.80
C LEU A 265 -3.84 -24.54 38.74
N ASP A 266 -3.51 -24.97 39.95
CA ASP A 266 -2.61 -24.23 40.83
C ASP A 266 -1.20 -24.30 40.25
N ILE A 267 -0.44 -23.20 40.36
CA ILE A 267 0.97 -23.16 39.95
C ILE A 267 1.81 -22.91 41.18
N ASP A 268 2.76 -23.81 41.44
CA ASP A 268 3.57 -23.81 42.67
C ASP A 268 2.72 -23.73 43.96
N GLY A 269 1.54 -24.38 43.95
CA GLY A 269 0.59 -24.39 45.05
C GLY A 269 -0.23 -23.11 45.23
N VAL A 270 -0.20 -22.19 44.26
CA VAL A 270 -0.94 -20.93 44.27
C VAL A 270 -2.03 -20.95 43.20
N THR A 271 -3.28 -20.78 43.64
CA THR A 271 -4.42 -20.59 42.73
C THR A 271 -4.42 -19.16 42.19
N PRO A 272 -4.60 -18.94 40.89
CA PRO A 272 -4.72 -17.60 40.34
C PRO A 272 -6.05 -16.96 40.74
N SER A 273 -5.95 -15.76 41.31
CA SER A 273 -7.06 -14.92 41.78
C SER A 273 -6.62 -13.46 41.74
N ALA A 274 -7.56 -12.52 41.85
CA ALA A 274 -7.21 -11.10 41.91
C ALA A 274 -6.16 -10.79 43.00
N ASP A 275 -6.30 -11.40 44.19
CA ASP A 275 -5.38 -11.17 45.31
C ASP A 275 -3.97 -11.74 45.02
N THR A 276 -3.89 -12.98 44.53
CA THR A 276 -2.61 -13.68 44.28
C THR A 276 -1.87 -13.17 43.05
N VAL A 277 -2.60 -12.61 42.08
CA VAL A 277 -2.05 -11.96 40.90
C VAL A 277 -1.53 -10.58 41.26
N GLU A 278 -2.28 -9.80 42.05
CA GLU A 278 -1.88 -8.44 42.43
C GLU A 278 -0.68 -8.42 43.37
N ASP A 279 -0.62 -9.32 44.36
CA ASP A 279 0.51 -9.41 45.30
C ASP A 279 1.75 -10.09 44.69
N GLY A 280 1.64 -10.59 43.45
CA GLY A 280 2.71 -11.25 42.70
C GLY A 280 3.08 -12.64 43.20
N SER A 281 2.24 -13.26 44.04
CA SER A 281 2.48 -14.64 44.52
C SER A 281 2.17 -15.71 43.47
N TYR A 282 1.33 -15.41 42.48
CA TYR A 282 1.05 -16.32 41.36
C TYR A 282 2.13 -16.19 40.27
N ALA A 283 2.81 -17.29 39.95
CA ALA A 283 3.98 -17.30 39.08
C ALA A 283 3.70 -16.83 37.64
N LEU A 284 2.53 -17.13 37.08
CA LEU A 284 2.14 -16.72 35.72
C LEU A 284 1.37 -15.41 35.72
N SER A 285 1.82 -14.45 36.54
CA SER A 285 1.32 -13.08 36.55
C SER A 285 2.44 -12.10 36.23
N ARG A 286 2.11 -11.00 35.56
CA ARG A 286 3.07 -9.94 35.27
C ARG A 286 2.48 -8.55 35.47
N PRO A 287 3.22 -7.65 36.11
CA PRO A 287 2.78 -6.29 36.33
C PRO A 287 2.81 -5.47 35.03
N LEU A 288 1.77 -4.68 34.79
CA LEU A 288 1.68 -3.79 33.64
C LEU A 288 1.96 -2.36 34.05
N TYR A 289 2.84 -1.69 33.31
CA TYR A 289 3.23 -0.32 33.55
C TYR A 289 3.15 0.50 32.27
N ILE A 290 2.90 1.79 32.46
CA ILE A 290 3.34 2.83 31.52
C ILE A 290 4.44 3.65 32.19
N TYR A 291 5.44 4.07 31.42
CA TYR A 291 6.55 4.89 31.88
C TYR A 291 6.54 6.23 31.15
N SER A 292 6.84 7.31 31.85
CA SER A 292 7.15 8.61 31.24
C SER A 292 8.20 9.35 32.08
N THR A 293 8.39 10.64 31.88
CA THR A 293 9.27 11.47 32.72
C THR A 293 8.56 12.74 33.16
N ALA A 294 8.99 13.31 34.29
CA ALA A 294 8.49 14.61 34.73
C ALA A 294 8.71 15.69 33.65
N THR A 295 9.86 15.65 32.96
CA THR A 295 10.17 16.58 31.86
C THR A 295 9.14 16.50 30.75
N TYR A 296 8.83 15.31 30.24
CA TYR A 296 7.86 15.15 29.14
C TYR A 296 6.45 15.60 29.53
N MET A 297 6.00 15.27 30.74
CA MET A 297 4.68 15.70 31.22
C MET A 297 4.62 17.22 31.47
N GLN A 298 5.70 17.84 31.96
CA GLN A 298 5.75 19.28 32.21
C GLN A 298 5.90 20.11 30.93
N GLU A 299 6.60 19.59 29.91
CA GLU A 299 6.80 20.27 28.63
C GLU A 299 5.63 20.08 27.66
N ASN A 300 4.85 19.01 27.81
CA ASN A 300 3.70 18.70 26.97
C ASN A 300 2.47 18.34 27.82
N GLU A 301 1.55 19.31 27.96
CA GLU A 301 0.31 19.16 28.72
C GLU A 301 -0.54 17.97 28.22
N ALA A 302 -0.51 17.65 26.92
CA ALA A 302 -1.25 16.52 26.37
C ALA A 302 -0.72 15.17 26.88
N VAL A 303 0.60 15.05 27.13
CA VAL A 303 1.20 13.84 27.72
C VAL A 303 0.76 13.70 29.18
N ALA A 304 0.83 14.78 29.95
CA ALA A 304 0.37 14.79 31.34
C ALA A 304 -1.12 14.43 31.43
N ALA A 305 -1.94 15.07 30.59
CA ALA A 305 -3.38 14.83 30.46
C ALA A 305 -3.70 13.38 30.07
N PHE A 306 -2.97 12.80 29.13
CA PHE A 306 -3.18 11.42 28.71
C PHE A 306 -2.86 10.43 29.83
N ILE A 307 -1.74 10.61 30.54
CA ILE A 307 -1.38 9.74 31.68
C ILE A 307 -2.37 9.90 32.83
N ASP A 308 -2.79 11.12 33.15
CA ASP A 308 -3.84 11.38 34.14
C ASP A 308 -5.13 10.63 33.77
N TYR A 309 -5.62 10.88 32.56
CA TYR A 309 -6.83 10.25 32.05
C TYR A 309 -6.73 8.72 32.05
N TYR A 310 -5.56 8.17 31.68
CA TYR A 310 -5.26 6.74 31.77
C TYR A 310 -5.46 6.24 33.20
N LEU A 311 -4.79 6.85 34.19
CA LEU A 311 -4.87 6.42 35.58
C LEU A 311 -6.25 6.61 36.22
N VAL A 312 -7.05 7.56 35.73
CA VAL A 312 -8.43 7.75 36.20
C VAL A 312 -9.35 6.65 35.68
N HIS A 313 -9.24 6.29 34.40
CA HIS A 313 -10.22 5.45 33.72
C HIS A 313 -9.81 3.98 33.56
N ILE A 314 -8.53 3.64 33.80
CA ILE A 314 -8.02 2.31 33.44
C ILE A 314 -8.79 1.15 34.06
N ASN A 315 -9.15 1.24 35.33
CA ASN A 315 -9.88 0.18 36.02
C ASN A 315 -11.31 -0.02 35.49
N GLU A 316 -11.86 0.94 34.73
CA GLU A 316 -13.17 0.80 34.08
C GLU A 316 -13.08 -0.01 32.78
N ASP A 317 -11.94 0.03 32.09
CA ASP A 317 -11.74 -0.56 30.76
C ASP A 317 -10.84 -1.79 30.76
N ILE A 318 -10.00 -2.00 31.79
CA ILE A 318 -8.98 -3.05 31.80
C ILE A 318 -9.54 -4.47 31.70
N GLU A 319 -10.70 -4.73 32.31
CA GLU A 319 -11.37 -6.02 32.23
C GLU A 319 -11.86 -6.30 30.80
N THR A 320 -12.17 -5.27 30.01
CA THR A 320 -12.59 -5.43 28.60
C THR A 320 -11.48 -5.94 27.68
N VAL A 321 -10.23 -5.74 28.10
CA VAL A 321 -9.02 -6.25 27.43
C VAL A 321 -8.58 -7.60 28.01
N GLY A 322 -9.19 -8.03 29.11
CA GLY A 322 -8.97 -9.34 29.73
C GLY A 322 -7.89 -9.36 30.82
N TYR A 323 -7.51 -8.20 31.37
CA TYR A 323 -6.52 -8.08 32.44
C TYR A 323 -7.16 -7.73 33.79
N PHE A 324 -6.38 -7.81 34.87
CA PHE A 324 -6.80 -7.47 36.20
C PHE A 324 -6.54 -5.99 36.51
N PRO A 325 -7.51 -5.29 37.13
CA PRO A 325 -7.29 -3.94 37.63
C PRO A 325 -6.19 -3.93 38.69
N ALA A 326 -5.37 -2.87 38.67
CA ALA A 326 -4.49 -2.60 39.80
C ALA A 326 -5.34 -2.30 41.03
N SER A 327 -4.85 -2.69 42.21
CA SER A 327 -5.49 -2.34 43.48
C SER A 327 -5.67 -0.83 43.62
N ASP A 328 -6.72 -0.41 44.34
CA ASP A 328 -6.93 1.01 44.63
C ASP A 328 -5.69 1.65 45.29
N GLU A 329 -4.95 0.89 46.10
CA GLU A 329 -3.69 1.34 46.69
C GLU A 329 -2.62 1.60 45.63
N ALA A 330 -2.32 0.63 44.77
CA ALA A 330 -1.32 0.77 43.72
C ALA A 330 -1.68 1.88 42.72
N LEU A 331 -2.96 2.00 42.35
CA LEU A 331 -3.42 3.05 41.44
C LEU A 331 -3.36 4.43 42.09
N ASN A 332 -3.70 4.55 43.37
CA ASN A 332 -3.55 5.81 44.11
C ASN A 332 -2.08 6.20 44.32
N GLU A 333 -1.17 5.24 44.46
CA GLU A 333 0.27 5.50 44.46
C GLU A 333 0.76 5.98 43.09
N ALA A 334 0.26 5.42 41.99
CA ALA A 334 0.57 5.90 40.64
C ALA A 334 0.06 7.33 40.43
N LYS A 335 -1.16 7.65 40.90
CA LYS A 335 -1.72 9.02 40.89
C LYS A 335 -0.89 9.99 41.75
N ALA A 336 -0.45 9.56 42.93
CA ALA A 336 0.43 10.35 43.80
C ALA A 336 1.80 10.62 43.14
N THR A 337 2.33 9.61 42.45
CA THR A 337 3.57 9.72 41.67
C THR A 337 3.42 10.74 40.53
N TRP A 338 2.26 10.75 39.86
CA TRP A 338 1.95 11.76 38.83
C TRP A 338 1.90 13.17 39.43
N LEU A 339 1.22 13.36 40.56
CA LEU A 339 1.17 14.66 41.26
C LEU A 339 2.57 15.16 41.62
N GLN A 340 3.40 14.26 42.18
CA GLN A 340 4.78 14.57 42.52
C GLN A 340 5.59 14.97 41.29
N ALA A 341 5.45 14.22 40.19
CA ALA A 341 6.13 14.52 38.93
C ALA A 341 5.69 15.87 38.34
N MET A 342 4.43 16.27 38.55
CA MET A 342 3.88 17.58 38.15
C MET A 342 4.12 18.70 39.18
N GLY A 343 4.87 18.43 40.25
CA GLY A 343 5.19 19.42 41.30
C GLY A 343 3.98 19.85 42.13
N GLN A 344 2.92 19.03 42.18
CA GLN A 344 1.71 19.27 42.94
C GLN A 344 1.83 18.70 44.38
N ASP A 345 1.00 19.22 45.29
CA ASP A 345 0.96 18.72 46.67
C ASP A 345 0.32 17.33 46.72
N VAL A 346 1.03 16.36 47.30
CA VAL A 346 0.53 14.99 47.50
C VAL A 346 -0.21 14.90 48.84
N PRO A 347 -1.49 14.50 48.88
CA PRO A 347 -2.22 14.31 50.13
C PRO A 347 -1.56 13.28 51.05
N SER A 348 -1.60 13.51 52.37
CA SER A 348 -0.99 12.60 53.35
C SER A 348 -1.75 11.28 53.53
N ASP A 349 -3.03 11.23 53.13
CA ASP A 349 -3.84 10.00 53.14
C ASP A 349 -4.54 9.84 51.78
N LEU A 350 -4.00 8.94 50.96
CA LEU A 350 -4.43 8.68 49.59
C LEU A 350 -5.84 8.09 49.48
N ARG A 351 -6.44 7.62 50.59
CA ARG A 351 -7.76 6.95 50.62
C ARG A 351 -8.93 7.89 50.89
N THR A 352 -8.67 9.17 51.16
CA THR A 352 -9.67 10.10 51.71
C THR A 352 -10.10 11.21 50.76
N VAL A 353 -9.60 11.19 49.51
CA VAL A 353 -9.89 12.21 48.51
C VAL A 353 -10.74 11.59 47.41
N ASP A 354 -11.91 12.19 47.12
CA ASP A 354 -12.85 11.67 46.11
C ASP A 354 -12.24 11.65 44.68
N SER A 355 -11.29 12.54 44.38
CA SER A 355 -10.42 12.49 43.19
C SER A 355 -9.02 12.99 43.55
N LEU A 356 -8.00 12.16 43.33
CA LEU A 356 -6.60 12.56 43.57
C LEU A 356 -6.03 13.44 42.45
N LEU A 357 -6.45 13.21 41.21
CA LEU A 357 -5.97 13.93 40.04
C LEU A 357 -6.92 15.07 39.64
N PRO A 358 -6.40 16.15 39.03
CA PRO A 358 -7.21 17.26 38.54
C PRO A 358 -8.12 16.83 37.38
N GLU A 359 -9.22 17.55 37.17
CA GLU A 359 -10.05 17.34 35.99
C GLU A 359 -9.33 17.88 34.74
N VAL A 360 -9.26 17.07 33.68
CA VAL A 360 -8.55 17.39 32.45
C VAL A 360 -9.55 17.93 31.40
N ASP A 361 -9.34 19.15 30.93
CA ASP A 361 -10.04 19.67 29.74
C ASP A 361 -9.37 19.13 28.47
N LEU A 362 -9.92 18.04 27.93
CA LEU A 362 -9.42 17.37 26.73
C LEU A 362 -9.46 18.25 25.48
N TYR A 363 -10.41 19.19 25.40
CA TYR A 363 -10.55 20.08 24.24
C TYR A 363 -9.47 21.18 24.20
N ALA A 364 -8.84 21.46 25.34
CA ALA A 364 -7.72 22.40 25.45
C ALA A 364 -6.37 21.75 25.11
N GLN A 365 -6.29 20.41 25.10
CA GLN A 365 -5.04 19.70 24.83
C GLN A 365 -4.70 19.71 23.34
N ASN A 366 -3.40 19.81 23.04
CA ASN A 366 -2.89 19.69 21.69
C ASN A 366 -1.50 19.04 21.67
N GLY A 367 -1.18 18.35 20.58
CA GLY A 367 0.14 17.75 20.37
C GLY A 367 0.11 16.35 19.78
N VAL A 368 1.29 15.74 19.66
CA VAL A 368 1.43 14.33 19.26
C VAL A 368 2.02 13.57 20.44
N ILE A 369 1.41 12.44 20.78
CA ILE A 369 1.86 11.54 21.84
C ILE A 369 2.43 10.29 21.18
N GLU A 370 3.76 10.15 21.23
CA GLU A 370 4.48 9.00 20.69
C GLU A 370 4.68 7.97 21.80
N ILE A 371 4.11 6.78 21.62
CA ILE A 371 4.13 5.67 22.57
C ILE A 371 4.76 4.46 21.89
N ALA A 372 5.66 3.76 22.59
CA ALA A 372 6.17 2.47 22.15
C ALA A 372 6.21 1.45 23.28
N GLY A 373 6.39 0.16 22.96
CA GLY A 373 6.76 -0.85 23.94
C GLY A 373 6.01 -2.17 23.81
N SER A 374 5.60 -2.71 24.96
CA SER A 374 5.02 -4.05 25.11
C SER A 374 3.75 -4.27 24.28
N SER A 375 3.72 -5.38 23.53
CA SER A 375 2.52 -5.88 22.83
C SER A 375 1.40 -6.25 23.80
N THR A 376 1.71 -6.50 25.08
CA THR A 376 0.73 -6.78 26.14
C THR A 376 0.02 -5.52 26.60
N VAL A 377 0.74 -4.41 26.73
CA VAL A 377 0.17 -3.15 27.24
C VAL A 377 -0.40 -2.29 26.10
N ALA A 378 -0.02 -2.57 24.85
CA ALA A 378 -0.53 -1.86 23.68
C ALA A 378 -2.06 -1.92 23.53
N PRO A 379 -2.75 -3.07 23.60
CA PRO A 379 -4.22 -3.14 23.50
C PRO A 379 -4.94 -2.31 24.58
N LEU A 380 -4.38 -2.28 25.79
CA LEU A 380 -4.88 -1.48 26.90
C LEU A 380 -4.71 0.03 26.62
N THR A 381 -3.57 0.39 26.07
CA THR A 381 -3.25 1.78 25.70
C THR A 381 -4.07 2.25 24.51
N ASP A 382 -4.29 1.41 23.51
CA ASP A 382 -5.17 1.67 22.37
C ASP A 382 -6.60 1.94 22.87
N ARG A 383 -7.09 1.10 23.78
CA ARG A 383 -8.44 1.27 24.38
C ARG A 383 -8.61 2.62 25.08
N ILE A 384 -7.61 3.03 25.87
CA ILE A 384 -7.62 4.34 26.53
C ILE A 384 -7.41 5.49 25.53
N ALA A 385 -6.55 5.32 24.51
CA ALA A 385 -6.31 6.31 23.47
C ALA A 385 -7.57 6.59 22.64
N ASP A 386 -8.32 5.56 22.27
CA ASP A 386 -9.61 5.68 21.59
C ASP A 386 -10.60 6.48 22.44
N ARG A 387 -10.72 6.13 23.74
CA ARG A 387 -11.60 6.83 24.68
C ARG A 387 -11.17 8.29 24.89
N PHE A 388 -9.88 8.55 25.04
CA PHE A 388 -9.31 9.91 25.18
C PHE A 388 -9.58 10.77 23.94
N HIS A 389 -9.52 10.16 22.75
CA HIS A 389 -9.91 10.80 21.49
C HIS A 389 -11.41 11.13 21.46
N ASP A 390 -12.25 10.13 21.71
CA ASP A 390 -13.71 10.24 21.63
C ASP A 390 -14.27 11.25 22.64
N ASP A 391 -13.65 11.36 23.81
CA ASP A 391 -14.05 12.30 24.86
C ASP A 391 -13.60 13.74 24.62
N GLY A 392 -12.60 13.99 23.74
CA GLY A 392 -12.28 15.35 23.32
C GLY A 392 -10.91 15.63 22.69
N PHE A 393 -9.95 14.70 22.69
CA PHE A 393 -8.62 14.91 22.09
C PHE A 393 -8.62 14.69 20.56
N LEU A 394 -9.37 15.52 19.84
CA LEU A 394 -9.55 15.38 18.39
C LEU A 394 -8.63 16.32 17.62
N PRO A 395 -8.26 15.99 16.36
CA PRO A 395 -7.60 16.93 15.47
C PRO A 395 -8.46 18.18 15.26
N ARG A 396 -7.84 19.36 15.36
CA ARG A 396 -8.53 20.66 15.24
C ARG A 396 -8.02 21.44 14.04
N VAL A 397 -8.93 22.08 13.33
CA VAL A 397 -8.62 22.96 12.22
C VAL A 397 -9.14 24.36 12.51
N PHE A 398 -8.26 25.34 12.33
CA PHE A 398 -8.56 26.77 12.44
C PHE A 398 -8.64 27.33 11.03
N VAL A 399 -9.70 28.07 10.73
CA VAL A 399 -10.03 28.46 9.37
C VAL A 399 -10.49 29.91 9.24
N GLU A 400 -10.15 30.52 8.11
CA GLU A 400 -10.87 31.67 7.57
C GLU A 400 -12.09 31.18 6.80
N ARG A 401 -13.29 31.51 7.29
CA ARG A 401 -14.59 31.12 6.72
C ARG A 401 -14.96 32.01 5.52
N GLY A 402 -15.76 31.48 4.60
CA GLY A 402 -16.23 32.26 3.43
C GLY A 402 -15.11 32.68 2.46
N TYR A 403 -14.07 31.86 2.36
CA TYR A 403 -12.92 32.11 1.49
C TYR A 403 -13.36 32.07 0.01
N ASN A 404 -12.64 32.76 -0.89
CA ASN A 404 -12.98 32.88 -2.32
C ASN A 404 -14.44 33.33 -2.61
N ASP A 405 -14.93 34.32 -1.86
CA ASP A 405 -16.30 34.87 -1.96
C ASP A 405 -17.43 33.84 -1.71
N THR A 406 -17.13 32.74 -1.02
CA THR A 406 -18.17 31.80 -0.55
C THR A 406 -18.88 32.32 0.69
N GLN A 407 -20.09 31.84 0.97
CA GLN A 407 -20.83 32.23 2.16
C GLN A 407 -20.59 31.24 3.30
N ALA A 408 -20.30 31.77 4.49
CA ALA A 408 -20.27 30.96 5.70
C ALA A 408 -21.67 30.38 5.98
N VAL A 409 -21.76 29.06 6.11
CA VAL A 409 -23.01 28.34 6.41
C VAL A 409 -22.82 27.38 7.59
N THR A 410 -23.93 26.92 8.16
CA THR A 410 -23.87 25.89 9.20
C THR A 410 -23.59 24.52 8.57
N HIS A 411 -22.58 23.81 9.07
CA HIS A 411 -22.23 22.44 8.67
C HIS A 411 -22.56 21.45 9.77
N ARG A 412 -23.10 20.29 9.40
CA ARG A 412 -23.41 19.18 10.32
C ARG A 412 -22.18 18.31 10.55
N GLY A 413 -22.15 17.65 11.71
CA GLY A 413 -21.23 16.54 11.95
C GLY A 413 -21.39 15.43 10.90
N GLY A 414 -20.27 14.81 10.54
CA GLY A 414 -20.15 13.76 9.53
C GLY A 414 -20.00 14.25 8.09
N GLN A 415 -20.04 15.57 7.82
CA GLN A 415 -19.80 16.06 6.46
C GLN A 415 -18.33 15.95 6.08
N GLU A 416 -18.07 15.42 4.88
CA GLU A 416 -16.72 15.25 4.35
C GLU A 416 -16.05 16.59 4.06
N ILE A 417 -14.74 16.63 4.32
CA ILE A 417 -13.85 17.73 4.02
C ILE A 417 -13.07 17.37 2.75
N GLU A 418 -13.12 18.25 1.77
CA GLU A 418 -12.31 18.12 0.55
C GLU A 418 -11.22 19.19 0.56
N VAL A 419 -10.04 18.84 0.07
CA VAL A 419 -8.91 19.77 -0.05
C VAL A 419 -8.73 20.18 -1.51
N GLU A 420 -8.45 21.45 -1.72
CA GLU A 420 -8.09 21.98 -3.02
C GLU A 420 -6.75 21.39 -3.46
N LYS A 421 -6.74 20.79 -4.64
CA LYS A 421 -5.53 20.38 -5.33
C LYS A 421 -5.45 21.10 -6.67
N ARG A 422 -4.34 21.79 -6.90
CA ARG A 422 -4.03 22.40 -8.19
C ARG A 422 -2.70 21.84 -8.68
N PRO A 423 -2.71 20.79 -9.52
CA PRO A 423 -1.48 20.28 -10.09
C PRO A 423 -0.81 21.35 -10.94
N THR A 424 0.47 21.60 -10.69
CA THR A 424 1.26 22.44 -11.58
C THR A 424 1.85 21.63 -12.72
N LEU A 425 2.19 22.29 -13.83
CA LEU A 425 2.89 21.62 -14.94
C LEU A 425 4.24 21.05 -14.50
N VAL A 426 4.91 21.69 -13.53
CA VAL A 426 6.21 21.22 -13.04
C VAL A 426 6.02 19.91 -12.28
N GLU A 427 5.17 19.89 -11.26
CA GLU A 427 4.84 18.68 -10.49
C GLU A 427 4.38 17.54 -11.40
N PHE A 428 3.53 17.85 -12.37
CA PHE A 428 3.03 16.85 -13.31
C PHE A 428 4.15 16.19 -14.12
N PHE A 429 5.10 16.95 -14.66
CA PHE A 429 6.17 16.40 -15.51
C PHE A 429 7.41 15.94 -14.75
N THR A 430 7.62 16.37 -13.50
CA THR A 430 8.80 16.00 -12.69
C THR A 430 8.49 15.05 -11.54
N GLY A 431 7.22 14.92 -11.14
CA GLY A 431 6.81 14.05 -10.05
C GLY A 431 6.99 12.57 -10.38
N THR A 432 7.40 11.81 -9.37
CA THR A 432 7.67 10.36 -9.45
C THR A 432 6.57 9.51 -8.84
N GLU A 433 5.50 10.13 -8.34
CA GLU A 433 4.35 9.44 -7.77
C GLU A 433 3.08 9.85 -8.51
N TRP A 434 2.24 8.85 -8.81
CA TRP A 434 0.95 9.06 -9.45
C TRP A 434 -0.14 8.46 -8.55
N ILE A 435 -0.73 9.30 -7.72
CA ILE A 435 -1.82 8.97 -6.80
C ILE A 435 -2.80 10.15 -6.77
N PRO A 436 -3.69 10.27 -7.77
CA PRO A 436 -4.64 11.39 -7.85
C PRO A 436 -5.47 11.60 -6.58
N ALA A 437 -5.84 10.51 -5.90
CA ALA A 437 -6.62 10.53 -4.66
C ALA A 437 -5.93 11.29 -3.50
N THR A 438 -4.59 11.26 -3.42
CA THR A 438 -3.83 12.02 -2.42
C THR A 438 -3.33 13.36 -2.97
N GLY A 439 -3.64 13.66 -4.23
CA GLY A 439 -3.23 14.88 -4.93
C GLY A 439 -1.83 14.80 -5.56
N GLU A 440 -1.29 13.59 -5.76
CA GLU A 440 0.01 13.38 -6.41
C GLU A 440 -0.19 13.07 -7.90
N PHE A 441 0.30 13.95 -8.79
CA PHE A 441 0.05 13.89 -10.23
C PHE A 441 1.30 13.71 -11.10
N GLY A 442 2.38 13.18 -10.53
CA GLY A 442 3.64 12.95 -11.24
C GLY A 442 3.51 11.89 -12.33
N VAL A 443 3.58 12.28 -13.61
CA VAL A 443 3.33 11.41 -14.76
C VAL A 443 4.49 10.47 -15.10
N LEU A 444 5.66 10.66 -14.48
CA LEU A 444 6.89 9.91 -14.81
C LEU A 444 6.78 8.39 -14.66
N PRO A 445 6.08 7.81 -13.67
CA PRO A 445 5.87 6.36 -13.61
C PRO A 445 5.21 5.85 -14.89
N LEU A 446 4.12 6.48 -15.33
CA LEU A 446 3.35 6.09 -16.50
C LEU A 446 4.15 6.25 -17.80
N VAL A 447 4.88 7.37 -17.93
CA VAL A 447 5.75 7.63 -19.08
C VAL A 447 6.89 6.62 -19.14
N THR A 448 7.55 6.36 -18.01
CA THR A 448 8.71 5.48 -17.92
C THR A 448 8.34 4.05 -18.27
N SER A 449 7.26 3.51 -17.71
CA SER A 449 6.77 2.17 -18.04
C SER A 449 6.36 2.05 -19.51
N THR A 450 5.71 3.08 -20.07
CA THR A 450 5.37 3.12 -21.50
C THR A 450 6.62 3.03 -22.39
N LEU A 451 7.67 3.79 -22.06
CA LEU A 451 8.94 3.81 -22.80
C LEU A 451 9.74 2.52 -22.64
N ILE A 452 9.79 1.94 -21.43
CA ILE A 452 10.47 0.66 -21.16
C ILE A 452 9.83 -0.46 -21.98
N ILE A 453 8.50 -0.61 -21.89
CA ILE A 453 7.76 -1.64 -22.62
C ILE A 453 7.91 -1.44 -24.12
N SER A 454 7.81 -0.20 -24.61
CA SER A 454 8.00 0.10 -26.04
C SER A 454 9.42 -0.24 -26.49
N THR A 455 10.42 0.01 -25.65
CA THR A 455 11.82 -0.32 -25.96
C THR A 455 12.03 -1.82 -26.04
N ILE A 456 11.52 -2.60 -25.08
CA ILE A 456 11.56 -4.07 -25.12
C ILE A 456 10.85 -4.58 -26.38
N ALA A 457 9.67 -4.05 -26.69
CA ALA A 457 8.92 -4.42 -27.87
C ALA A 457 9.74 -4.20 -29.15
N MET A 458 10.46 -3.07 -29.27
CA MET A 458 11.32 -2.80 -30.42
C MET A 458 12.54 -3.73 -30.49
N LEU A 459 13.16 -4.04 -29.36
CA LEU A 459 14.28 -4.99 -29.29
C LEU A 459 13.88 -6.39 -29.79
N VAL A 460 12.61 -6.76 -29.65
CA VAL A 460 12.05 -8.01 -30.17
C VAL A 460 11.61 -7.85 -31.63
N SER A 461 10.78 -6.86 -31.92
CA SER A 461 10.06 -6.77 -33.19
C SER A 461 10.94 -6.33 -34.36
N ILE A 462 11.90 -5.42 -34.13
CA ILE A 462 12.74 -4.88 -35.22
C ILE A 462 13.66 -5.97 -35.78
N PRO A 463 14.48 -6.68 -34.97
CA PRO A 463 15.39 -7.69 -35.51
C PRO A 463 14.64 -8.87 -36.15
N MET A 464 13.61 -9.38 -35.47
CA MET A 464 12.83 -10.50 -35.99
C MET A 464 12.03 -10.10 -37.23
N GLY A 465 11.42 -8.92 -37.19
CA GLY A 465 10.60 -8.40 -38.28
C GLY A 465 11.40 -8.11 -39.54
N LEU A 466 12.53 -7.42 -39.41
CA LEU A 466 13.44 -7.11 -40.52
C LEU A 466 14.08 -8.39 -41.07
N GLY A 467 14.50 -9.31 -40.21
CA GLY A 467 15.07 -10.60 -40.63
C GLY A 467 14.07 -11.41 -41.48
N ALA A 468 12.81 -11.47 -41.03
CA ALA A 468 11.74 -12.11 -41.81
C ALA A 468 11.47 -11.37 -43.13
N ALA A 469 11.52 -10.04 -43.15
CA ALA A 469 11.34 -9.24 -44.36
C ALA A 469 12.44 -9.50 -45.40
N ILE A 470 13.70 -9.53 -44.97
CA ILE A 470 14.86 -9.86 -45.84
C ILE A 470 14.72 -11.28 -46.38
N TYR A 471 14.33 -12.24 -45.54
CA TYR A 471 14.09 -13.61 -45.99
C TYR A 471 12.99 -13.67 -47.05
N LEU A 472 11.85 -13.01 -46.82
CA LEU A 472 10.71 -13.00 -47.74
C LEU A 472 11.04 -12.30 -49.07
N SER A 473 11.82 -11.23 -49.03
CA SER A 473 12.22 -10.46 -50.23
C SER A 473 13.27 -11.18 -51.07
N GLU A 474 14.33 -11.71 -50.44
CA GLU A 474 15.54 -12.11 -51.16
C GLU A 474 15.79 -13.63 -51.21
N TYR A 475 15.20 -14.40 -50.29
CA TYR A 475 15.49 -15.83 -50.15
C TYR A 475 14.26 -16.73 -50.41
N ALA A 476 13.06 -16.26 -50.08
CA ALA A 476 11.85 -17.05 -50.19
C ALA A 476 11.47 -17.29 -51.67
N ARG A 477 11.06 -18.53 -51.96
CA ARG A 477 10.48 -18.84 -53.27
C ARG A 477 9.12 -18.13 -53.41
N PRO A 478 8.68 -17.78 -54.64
CA PRO A 478 7.42 -17.06 -54.85
C PRO A 478 6.20 -17.71 -54.18
N ASN A 479 6.16 -19.05 -54.12
CA ASN A 479 5.06 -19.77 -53.48
C ASN A 479 5.09 -19.66 -51.96
N VAL A 480 6.26 -19.63 -51.33
CA VAL A 480 6.40 -19.45 -49.87
C VAL A 480 5.92 -18.07 -49.48
N ARG A 481 6.34 -17.04 -50.23
CA ARG A 481 5.91 -15.65 -50.03
C ARG A 481 4.39 -15.48 -50.15
N LYS A 482 3.79 -16.04 -51.22
CA LYS A 482 2.33 -16.00 -51.45
C LYS A 482 1.51 -16.61 -50.31
N THR A 483 2.09 -17.53 -49.55
CA THR A 483 1.44 -18.14 -48.38
C THR A 483 1.74 -17.40 -47.09
N LEU A 484 2.99 -17.04 -46.82
CA LEU A 484 3.40 -16.43 -45.56
C LEU A 484 2.93 -14.98 -45.40
N LYS A 485 2.91 -14.17 -46.46
CA LYS A 485 2.49 -12.76 -46.36
C LYS A 485 1.04 -12.60 -45.89
N PRO A 486 0.04 -13.29 -46.47
CA PRO A 486 -1.33 -13.26 -45.94
C PRO A 486 -1.46 -13.76 -44.50
N ILE A 487 -0.68 -14.77 -44.10
CA ILE A 487 -0.71 -15.29 -42.72
C ILE A 487 -0.23 -14.21 -41.74
N LEU A 488 0.87 -13.51 -42.06
CA LEU A 488 1.37 -12.40 -41.25
C LEU A 488 0.32 -11.27 -41.12
N GLU A 489 -0.38 -10.95 -42.21
CA GLU A 489 -1.46 -9.94 -42.19
C GLU A 489 -2.66 -10.39 -41.32
N ILE A 490 -3.01 -11.68 -41.34
CA ILE A 490 -4.07 -12.23 -40.47
C ILE A 490 -3.65 -12.20 -39.00
N LEU A 491 -2.39 -12.54 -38.69
CA LEU A 491 -1.87 -12.48 -37.31
C LEU A 491 -1.95 -11.07 -36.73
N ALA A 492 -1.79 -10.03 -37.55
CA ALA A 492 -1.93 -8.64 -37.11
C ALA A 492 -3.37 -8.27 -36.70
N GLY A 493 -4.37 -9.08 -37.07
CA GLY A 493 -5.79 -8.89 -36.76
C GLY A 493 -6.27 -9.63 -35.50
N ILE A 494 -5.40 -10.34 -34.79
CA ILE A 494 -5.76 -10.99 -33.52
C ILE A 494 -6.04 -9.90 -32.45
N PRO A 495 -7.16 -9.98 -31.70
CA PRO A 495 -7.46 -9.02 -30.64
C PRO A 495 -6.35 -8.96 -29.58
N THR A 496 -5.94 -7.75 -29.21
CA THR A 496 -4.83 -7.50 -28.27
C THR A 496 -5.09 -8.07 -26.87
N VAL A 497 -6.36 -8.17 -26.44
CA VAL A 497 -6.75 -8.82 -25.18
C VAL A 497 -6.30 -10.29 -25.11
N VAL A 498 -6.30 -11.01 -26.23
CA VAL A 498 -5.85 -12.42 -26.29
C VAL A 498 -4.35 -12.50 -26.05
N TYR A 499 -3.59 -11.54 -26.57
CA TYR A 499 -2.17 -11.42 -26.30
C TYR A 499 -1.88 -11.02 -24.84
N GLY A 500 -2.71 -10.17 -24.24
CA GLY A 500 -2.60 -9.83 -22.81
C GLY A 500 -2.74 -11.07 -21.92
N PHE A 501 -3.73 -11.91 -22.20
CA PHE A 501 -3.89 -13.18 -21.49
C PHE A 501 -2.72 -14.13 -21.75
N PHE A 502 -2.26 -14.26 -23.00
CA PHE A 502 -1.07 -15.04 -23.35
C PHE A 502 0.19 -14.58 -22.61
N ALA A 503 0.36 -13.26 -22.41
CA ALA A 503 1.48 -12.72 -21.64
C ALA A 503 1.45 -13.23 -20.19
N LEU A 504 0.28 -13.19 -19.54
CA LEU A 504 0.13 -13.67 -18.16
C LEU A 504 0.21 -15.19 -18.04
N THR A 505 -0.46 -15.95 -18.90
CA THR A 505 -0.63 -17.39 -18.71
C THR A 505 0.48 -18.22 -19.33
N PHE A 506 1.28 -17.65 -20.23
CA PHE A 506 2.37 -18.35 -20.90
C PHE A 506 3.70 -17.63 -20.75
N MET A 507 3.79 -16.35 -21.12
CA MET A 507 5.07 -15.65 -21.14
C MET A 507 5.63 -15.41 -19.74
N THR A 508 4.83 -14.95 -18.78
CA THR A 508 5.30 -14.76 -17.39
C THR A 508 5.77 -16.08 -16.76
N PRO A 509 5.00 -17.20 -16.81
CA PRO A 509 5.50 -18.50 -16.35
C PRO A 509 6.80 -18.94 -17.04
N LEU A 510 6.92 -18.70 -18.35
CA LEU A 510 8.15 -19.00 -19.08
C LEU A 510 9.33 -18.18 -18.54
N LEU A 511 9.15 -16.89 -18.29
CA LEU A 511 10.20 -16.03 -17.72
C LEU A 511 10.57 -16.47 -16.30
N ARG A 512 9.59 -16.86 -15.47
CA ARG A 512 9.83 -17.42 -14.12
C ARG A 512 10.67 -18.69 -14.15
N ILE A 513 10.55 -19.54 -15.17
CA ILE A 513 11.41 -20.72 -15.32
C ILE A 513 12.88 -20.33 -15.52
N PHE A 514 13.16 -19.24 -16.24
CA PHE A 514 14.53 -18.81 -16.54
C PHE A 514 15.14 -17.87 -15.50
N PHE A 515 14.32 -17.00 -14.91
CA PHE A 515 14.76 -15.92 -14.03
C PHE A 515 14.31 -16.11 -12.57
N GLY A 516 13.47 -17.10 -12.26
CA GLY A 516 13.01 -17.39 -10.91
C GLY A 516 11.93 -16.44 -10.40
N ASP A 517 11.77 -16.41 -9.07
CA ASP A 517 10.65 -15.72 -8.40
C ASP A 517 10.76 -14.20 -8.38
N GLN A 518 11.91 -13.63 -8.76
CA GLN A 518 12.07 -12.18 -8.95
C GLN A 518 11.12 -11.61 -10.02
N VAL A 519 10.61 -12.46 -10.93
CA VAL A 519 9.62 -12.06 -11.95
C VAL A 519 8.23 -12.05 -11.31
N GLN A 520 7.69 -10.85 -11.07
CA GLN A 520 6.33 -10.70 -10.56
C GLN A 520 5.27 -11.21 -11.56
N ILE A 521 4.06 -11.49 -11.06
CA ILE A 521 2.95 -12.02 -11.88
C ILE A 521 2.65 -11.03 -13.01
N TYR A 522 2.52 -9.76 -12.64
CA TYR A 522 2.49 -8.63 -13.55
C TYR A 522 3.92 -8.11 -13.70
N ASN A 523 4.40 -7.97 -14.93
CA ASN A 523 5.76 -7.47 -15.15
C ASN A 523 5.90 -6.83 -16.54
N MET A 524 6.73 -5.79 -16.61
CA MET A 524 6.97 -5.05 -17.85
C MET A 524 7.66 -5.88 -18.93
N LEU A 525 8.52 -6.85 -18.57
CA LEU A 525 9.26 -7.68 -19.51
C LEU A 525 8.33 -8.56 -20.36
N SER A 526 7.43 -9.29 -19.71
CA SER A 526 6.43 -10.15 -20.35
C SER A 526 5.54 -9.33 -21.28
N ALA A 527 4.99 -8.21 -20.77
CA ALA A 527 4.20 -7.30 -21.58
C ALA A 527 4.99 -6.81 -22.81
N GLY A 528 6.19 -6.27 -22.62
CA GLY A 528 7.05 -5.77 -23.69
C GLY A 528 7.39 -6.80 -24.76
N ILE A 529 7.74 -8.04 -24.36
CA ILE A 529 8.02 -9.12 -25.31
C ILE A 529 6.79 -9.43 -26.15
N VAL A 530 5.62 -9.52 -25.52
CA VAL A 530 4.37 -9.87 -26.23
C VAL A 530 3.88 -8.73 -27.12
N VAL A 531 4.03 -7.46 -26.70
CA VAL A 531 3.84 -6.30 -27.58
C VAL A 531 4.80 -6.37 -28.78
N GLY A 532 6.05 -6.78 -28.56
CA GLY A 532 7.01 -7.06 -29.63
C GLY A 532 6.51 -8.11 -30.61
N ILE A 533 6.00 -9.24 -30.12
CA ILE A 533 5.43 -10.32 -30.95
C ILE A 533 4.25 -9.82 -31.80
N LEU A 534 3.35 -9.03 -31.21
CA LEU A 534 2.23 -8.41 -31.91
C LEU A 534 2.70 -7.52 -33.07
N ILE A 535 3.84 -6.84 -32.91
CA ILE A 535 4.37 -5.86 -33.87
C ILE A 535 5.22 -6.50 -34.96
N ILE A 536 5.74 -7.73 -34.77
CA ILE A 536 6.54 -8.44 -35.78
C ILE A 536 5.88 -8.44 -37.18
N PRO A 537 4.60 -8.83 -37.35
CA PRO A 537 4.00 -8.90 -38.68
C PRO A 537 3.92 -7.54 -39.37
N LEU A 538 3.71 -6.47 -38.61
CA LEU A 538 3.69 -5.10 -39.11
C LEU A 538 5.07 -4.70 -39.65
N VAL A 539 6.13 -4.91 -38.87
CA VAL A 539 7.51 -4.61 -39.29
C VAL A 539 7.90 -5.45 -40.49
N THR A 540 7.57 -6.74 -40.50
CA THR A 540 7.88 -7.64 -41.61
C THR A 540 7.20 -7.21 -42.89
N SER A 541 5.89 -6.97 -42.88
CA SER A 541 5.12 -6.65 -44.09
C SER A 541 5.58 -5.32 -44.70
N MET A 542 5.69 -4.27 -43.89
CA MET A 542 6.11 -2.94 -44.38
C MET A 542 7.58 -2.90 -44.82
N SER A 543 8.48 -3.60 -44.12
CA SER A 543 9.89 -3.66 -44.53
C SER A 543 10.08 -4.50 -45.80
N GLU A 544 9.27 -5.55 -45.99
CA GLU A 544 9.30 -6.37 -47.20
C GLU A 544 8.81 -5.58 -48.42
N ASP A 545 7.77 -4.76 -48.28
CA ASP A 545 7.32 -3.85 -49.34
C ASP A 545 8.42 -2.85 -49.71
N ALA A 546 9.14 -2.30 -48.72
CA ALA A 546 10.26 -1.39 -48.95
C ALA A 546 11.43 -2.07 -49.68
N LEU A 547 11.79 -3.29 -49.30
CA LEU A 547 12.85 -4.07 -49.96
C LEU A 547 12.47 -4.43 -51.40
N HIS A 548 11.21 -4.80 -51.64
CA HIS A 548 10.73 -5.11 -52.99
C HIS A 548 10.60 -3.90 -53.91
N ALA A 549 10.47 -2.69 -53.36
CA ALA A 549 10.45 -1.46 -54.16
C ALA A 549 11.82 -1.15 -54.80
N VAL A 550 12.91 -1.74 -54.30
CA VAL A 550 14.25 -1.59 -54.90
C VAL A 550 14.24 -2.19 -56.30
N PRO A 551 14.72 -1.48 -57.35
CA PRO A 551 14.73 -2.00 -58.71
C PRO A 551 15.58 -3.28 -58.88
N ASP A 552 15.06 -4.26 -59.62
CA ASP A 552 15.78 -5.52 -59.91
C ASP A 552 17.10 -5.30 -60.67
N SER A 553 17.24 -4.19 -61.42
CA SER A 553 18.48 -3.83 -62.08
C SER A 553 19.66 -3.68 -61.11
N LEU A 554 19.42 -3.20 -59.88
CA LEU A 554 20.47 -3.08 -58.85
C LEU A 554 20.87 -4.47 -58.32
N ARG A 555 19.93 -5.41 -58.22
CA ARG A 555 20.20 -6.80 -57.83
C ARG A 555 21.03 -7.50 -58.89
N GLU A 556 20.60 -7.43 -60.15
CA GLU A 556 21.32 -8.06 -61.27
C GLU A 556 22.70 -7.45 -61.49
N ALA A 557 22.88 -6.14 -61.29
CA ALA A 557 24.19 -5.49 -61.33
C ALA A 557 25.13 -6.01 -60.23
N SER A 558 24.63 -6.18 -59.00
CA SER A 558 25.38 -6.76 -57.89
C SER A 558 25.81 -8.21 -58.18
N TYR A 559 24.90 -9.04 -58.70
CA TYR A 559 25.22 -10.41 -59.12
C TYR A 559 26.23 -10.44 -60.27
N GLY A 560 26.14 -9.51 -61.22
CA GLY A 560 27.09 -9.35 -62.32
C GLY A 560 28.52 -9.00 -61.87
N LEU A 561 28.67 -8.38 -60.70
CA LEU A 561 29.97 -8.10 -60.06
C LEU A 561 30.50 -9.29 -59.23
N GLY A 562 29.79 -10.41 -59.21
CA GLY A 562 30.18 -11.63 -58.48
C GLY A 562 29.75 -11.65 -57.00
N ALA A 563 28.92 -10.70 -56.56
CA ALA A 563 28.39 -10.70 -55.20
C ALA A 563 27.42 -11.87 -54.99
N ASN A 564 27.45 -12.46 -53.80
CA ASN A 564 26.46 -13.48 -53.45
C ASN A 564 25.13 -12.84 -52.96
N ARG A 565 24.10 -13.66 -52.71
CA ARG A 565 22.78 -13.17 -52.25
C ARG A 565 22.82 -12.42 -50.93
N LEU A 566 23.66 -12.85 -49.99
CA LEU A 566 23.82 -12.18 -48.69
C LEU A 566 24.46 -10.81 -48.86
N GLU A 567 25.51 -10.73 -49.68
CA GLU A 567 26.18 -9.47 -49.99
C GLU A 567 25.26 -8.51 -50.73
N THR A 568 24.49 -9.01 -51.70
CA THR A 568 23.51 -8.19 -52.43
C THR A 568 22.41 -7.67 -51.50
N SER A 569 21.90 -8.53 -50.60
CA SER A 569 20.86 -8.15 -49.64
C SER A 569 21.36 -7.07 -48.68
N ILE A 570 22.53 -7.27 -48.05
CA ILE A 570 23.02 -6.40 -46.97
C ILE A 570 23.72 -5.15 -47.51
N LYS A 571 24.47 -5.24 -48.61
CA LYS A 571 25.28 -4.12 -49.12
C LYS A 571 24.55 -3.27 -50.17
N VAL A 572 23.48 -3.79 -50.79
CA VAL A 572 22.77 -3.10 -51.87
C VAL A 572 21.30 -2.89 -51.53
N VAL A 573 20.52 -3.96 -51.31
CA VAL A 573 19.06 -3.86 -51.18
C VAL A 573 18.64 -3.18 -49.88
N VAL A 574 19.16 -3.61 -48.72
CA VAL A 574 18.83 -3.01 -47.41
C VAL A 574 19.21 -1.53 -47.34
N PRO A 575 20.41 -1.10 -47.75
CA PRO A 575 20.76 0.32 -47.80
C PRO A 575 19.86 1.12 -48.75
N ALA A 576 19.55 0.59 -49.94
CA ALA A 576 18.68 1.26 -50.90
C ALA A 576 17.22 1.40 -50.39
N ALA A 577 16.75 0.45 -49.58
CA ALA A 577 15.42 0.45 -48.98
C ALA A 577 15.34 1.17 -47.62
N LEU A 578 16.44 1.77 -47.14
CA LEU A 578 16.56 2.25 -45.76
C LEU A 578 15.46 3.25 -45.38
N SER A 579 15.08 4.15 -46.28
CA SER A 579 14.02 5.14 -46.02
C SER A 579 12.65 4.48 -45.75
N GLY A 580 12.32 3.39 -46.47
CA GLY A 580 11.10 2.62 -46.27
C GLY A 580 11.15 1.73 -45.02
N ILE A 581 12.31 1.12 -44.74
CA ILE A 581 12.52 0.32 -43.52
C ILE A 581 12.40 1.21 -42.27
N LEU A 582 13.03 2.39 -42.28
CA LEU A 582 12.90 3.34 -41.16
C LEU A 582 11.45 3.79 -40.99
N ALA A 583 10.72 4.06 -42.08
CA ALA A 583 9.29 4.37 -41.99
C ALA A 583 8.48 3.23 -41.34
N ALA A 584 8.78 1.96 -41.66
CA ALA A 584 8.17 0.80 -41.01
C ALA A 584 8.47 0.77 -39.49
N PHE A 585 9.71 1.05 -39.08
CA PHE A 585 10.09 1.08 -37.66
C PHE A 585 9.38 2.20 -36.90
N ILE A 586 9.20 3.37 -37.51
CA ILE A 586 8.49 4.49 -36.91
C ILE A 586 7.03 4.13 -36.62
N VAL A 587 6.36 3.50 -37.59
CA VAL A 587 4.98 3.04 -37.42
C VAL A 587 4.90 1.97 -36.34
N ALA A 588 5.89 1.08 -36.26
CA ALA A 588 6.00 0.08 -35.19
C ALA A 588 6.19 0.71 -33.80
N ILE A 589 7.06 1.71 -33.64
CA ILE A 589 7.23 2.42 -32.36
C ILE A 589 5.93 3.12 -31.96
N SER A 590 5.27 3.79 -32.91
CA SER A 590 3.99 4.47 -32.64
C SER A 590 2.90 3.48 -32.18
N ARG A 591 2.89 2.27 -32.74
CA ARG A 591 1.99 1.19 -32.31
C ARG A 591 2.34 0.66 -30.92
N ALA A 592 3.63 0.55 -30.57
CA ALA A 592 4.05 0.07 -29.26
C ALA A 592 3.66 1.05 -28.14
N ILE A 593 3.88 2.35 -28.35
CA ILE A 593 3.51 3.41 -27.40
C ILE A 593 1.98 3.46 -27.20
N GLY A 594 1.22 3.19 -28.26
CA GLY A 594 -0.24 3.15 -28.24
C GLY A 594 -0.85 1.81 -27.82
N GLU A 595 -0.05 0.79 -27.50
CA GLU A 595 -0.59 -0.50 -27.07
C GLU A 595 -1.30 -0.35 -25.73
N THR A 596 -2.49 -0.92 -25.61
CA THR A 596 -3.42 -0.61 -24.51
C THR A 596 -3.82 -1.86 -23.74
N MET A 597 -4.26 -2.92 -24.40
CA MET A 597 -4.86 -4.07 -23.70
C MET A 597 -3.81 -5.06 -23.21
N ILE A 598 -2.71 -5.27 -23.94
CA ILE A 598 -1.65 -6.17 -23.47
C ILE A 598 -1.07 -5.61 -22.17
N VAL A 599 -0.78 -4.31 -22.15
CA VAL A 599 -0.16 -3.63 -21.01
C VAL A 599 -1.12 -3.47 -19.83
N ALA A 600 -2.39 -3.13 -20.06
CA ALA A 600 -3.40 -3.05 -19.00
C ALA A 600 -3.60 -4.39 -18.25
N ILE A 601 -3.41 -5.51 -18.95
CA ILE A 601 -3.60 -6.85 -18.37
C ILE A 601 -2.31 -7.40 -17.77
N ALA A 602 -1.18 -7.26 -18.46
CA ALA A 602 0.04 -8.00 -18.14
C ALA A 602 1.15 -7.17 -17.48
N ALA A 603 1.18 -5.85 -17.68
CA ALA A 603 2.21 -5.00 -17.10
C ALA A 603 1.91 -4.63 -15.64
N GLY A 604 0.63 -4.50 -15.28
CA GLY A 604 0.17 -4.17 -13.93
C GLY A 604 -0.70 -2.90 -13.88
N SER A 605 -1.40 -2.72 -12.77
CA SER A 605 -2.30 -1.59 -12.50
C SER A 605 -1.74 -0.59 -11.48
N GLY A 606 -0.64 -0.88 -10.79
CA GLY A 606 0.00 0.11 -9.91
C GLY A 606 0.96 0.99 -10.71
N PRO A 607 0.82 2.34 -10.70
CA PRO A 607 1.92 3.22 -11.10
C PRO A 607 3.13 2.91 -10.23
N ASN A 608 4.27 2.67 -10.86
CA ASN A 608 5.50 2.31 -10.15
C ASN A 608 6.69 2.94 -10.86
N PHE A 609 7.41 3.85 -10.20
CA PHE A 609 8.59 4.48 -10.76
C PHE A 609 9.81 3.58 -10.60
N THR A 610 9.87 2.55 -11.45
CA THR A 610 10.93 1.54 -11.44
C THR A 610 11.52 1.34 -12.82
N PHE A 611 12.82 1.02 -12.86
CA PHE A 611 13.49 0.56 -14.08
C PHE A 611 13.64 -0.96 -14.13
N ASN A 612 13.18 -1.67 -13.08
CA ASN A 612 13.23 -3.12 -13.02
C ASN A 612 12.13 -3.72 -13.90
N VAL A 613 12.52 -4.36 -15.00
CA VAL A 613 11.59 -4.95 -15.97
C VAL A 613 10.82 -6.17 -15.42
N PHE A 614 11.26 -6.73 -14.29
CA PHE A 614 10.61 -7.86 -13.63
C PHE A 614 9.47 -7.46 -12.69
N GLU A 615 9.32 -6.16 -12.42
CA GLU A 615 8.26 -5.60 -11.60
C GLU A 615 7.07 -5.15 -12.45
N GLY A 616 5.90 -5.16 -11.82
CA GLY A 616 4.69 -4.59 -12.40
C GLY A 616 4.73 -3.06 -12.39
N ALA A 617 4.31 -2.44 -13.50
CA ALA A 617 4.18 -1.00 -13.60
C ALA A 617 3.13 -0.61 -14.65
N GLU A 618 2.38 0.44 -14.37
CA GLU A 618 1.29 0.91 -15.20
C GLU A 618 1.75 1.83 -16.35
N THR A 619 1.17 1.69 -17.54
CA THR A 619 1.42 2.56 -18.71
C THR A 619 0.36 3.66 -18.85
N MET A 620 0.66 4.71 -19.61
CA MET A 620 -0.30 5.80 -19.87
C MET A 620 -1.61 5.30 -20.51
N THR A 621 -1.50 4.43 -21.52
CA THR A 621 -2.66 3.84 -22.21
C THR A 621 -3.42 2.87 -21.30
N GLY A 622 -2.71 2.05 -20.52
CA GLY A 622 -3.31 1.16 -19.52
C GLY A 622 -4.09 1.93 -18.46
N HIS A 623 -3.53 3.03 -17.96
CA HIS A 623 -4.17 3.91 -16.99
C HIS A 623 -5.46 4.53 -17.55
N ILE A 624 -5.40 5.12 -18.75
CA ILE A 624 -6.58 5.68 -19.41
C ILE A 624 -7.67 4.62 -19.59
N ALA A 625 -7.31 3.40 -20.00
CA ALA A 625 -8.27 2.31 -20.19
C ALA A 625 -8.94 1.87 -18.88
N ARG A 626 -8.18 1.78 -17.79
CA ARG A 626 -8.72 1.40 -16.48
C ARG A 626 -9.66 2.46 -15.92
N ILE A 627 -9.23 3.72 -15.90
CA ILE A 627 -10.04 4.83 -15.37
C ILE A 627 -11.33 5.01 -16.19
N SER A 628 -11.27 4.73 -17.49
CA SER A 628 -12.46 4.74 -18.37
C SER A 628 -13.41 3.55 -18.19
N GLY A 629 -13.13 2.64 -17.23
CA GLY A 629 -13.92 1.44 -16.96
C GLY A 629 -15.31 1.70 -16.35
N GLY A 630 -15.56 2.92 -15.84
CA GLY A 630 -16.88 3.38 -15.39
C GLY A 630 -17.12 3.38 -13.88
N ASP A 631 -16.15 2.96 -13.07
CA ASP A 631 -16.26 2.88 -11.61
C ASP A 631 -16.08 4.24 -10.90
N LEU A 632 -15.66 5.28 -11.62
CA LEU A 632 -15.39 6.62 -11.09
C LEU A 632 -16.49 7.61 -11.47
N SER A 633 -16.83 8.49 -10.52
CA SER A 633 -17.76 9.60 -10.74
C SER A 633 -17.25 10.55 -11.82
N TYR A 634 -18.18 11.06 -12.62
CA TYR A 634 -17.90 12.11 -13.60
C TYR A 634 -17.40 13.37 -12.88
N ASP A 635 -16.44 14.08 -13.49
CA ASP A 635 -15.79 15.29 -12.97
C ASP A 635 -14.97 15.09 -11.68
N SER A 636 -14.61 13.85 -11.35
CA SER A 636 -13.62 13.58 -10.31
C SER A 636 -12.21 13.98 -10.75
N ILE A 637 -11.31 14.15 -9.78
CA ILE A 637 -9.91 14.48 -10.02
C ILE A 637 -9.21 13.39 -10.86
N ASP A 638 -9.47 12.12 -10.55
CA ASP A 638 -9.01 10.97 -11.35
C ASP A 638 -9.53 11.02 -12.78
N TYR A 639 -10.83 11.27 -12.97
CA TYR A 639 -11.43 11.35 -14.31
C TYR A 639 -10.81 12.49 -15.13
N ASN A 640 -10.65 13.67 -14.54
CA ASN A 640 -10.11 14.83 -15.24
C ASN A 640 -8.61 14.67 -15.58
N SER A 641 -7.85 13.94 -14.77
CA SER A 641 -6.41 13.71 -14.99
C SER A 641 -6.10 12.94 -16.28
N ILE A 642 -7.02 12.09 -16.78
CA ILE A 642 -6.79 11.27 -17.98
C ILE A 642 -6.59 12.13 -19.23
N PHE A 643 -7.18 13.33 -19.28
CA PHE A 643 -7.02 14.24 -20.42
C PHE A 643 -5.62 14.83 -20.47
N ALA A 644 -5.02 15.12 -19.31
CA ALA A 644 -3.62 15.55 -19.22
C ALA A 644 -2.66 14.42 -19.65
N ILE A 645 -2.92 13.19 -19.24
CA ILE A 645 -2.17 12.01 -19.71
C ILE A 645 -2.35 11.83 -21.23
N GLY A 646 -3.59 11.92 -21.73
CA GLY A 646 -3.91 11.79 -23.14
C GLY A 646 -3.22 12.85 -24.00
N LEU A 647 -3.18 14.11 -23.55
CA LEU A 647 -2.44 15.18 -24.21
C LEU A 647 -0.94 14.90 -24.20
N THR A 648 -0.40 14.36 -23.10
CA THR A 648 1.01 13.98 -22.98
C THR A 648 1.36 12.89 -23.98
N LEU A 649 0.57 11.81 -24.06
CA LEU A 649 0.71 10.75 -25.06
C LEU A 649 0.63 11.31 -26.49
N PHE A 650 -0.31 12.21 -26.76
CA PHE A 650 -0.45 12.87 -28.07
C PHE A 650 0.80 13.68 -28.44
N VAL A 651 1.30 14.51 -27.51
CA VAL A 651 2.52 15.31 -27.74
C VAL A 651 3.74 14.41 -27.94
N MET A 652 3.88 13.34 -27.15
CA MET A 652 4.97 12.37 -27.30
C MET A 652 4.94 11.67 -28.66
N THR A 653 3.78 11.17 -29.07
CA THR A 653 3.62 10.49 -30.37
C THR A 653 3.79 11.46 -31.53
N LEU A 654 3.30 12.71 -31.42
CA LEU A 654 3.52 13.76 -32.41
C LEU A 654 5.00 14.12 -32.53
N ALA A 655 5.70 14.31 -31.41
CA ALA A 655 7.13 14.62 -31.40
C ALA A 655 7.93 13.50 -32.06
N LEU A 656 7.61 12.24 -31.75
CA LEU A 656 8.24 11.08 -32.38
C LEU A 656 8.00 11.06 -33.90
N ASN A 657 6.77 11.30 -34.34
CA ASN A 657 6.42 11.36 -35.77
C ASN A 657 7.11 12.53 -36.50
N VAL A 658 7.29 13.68 -35.84
CA VAL A 658 8.02 14.82 -36.39
C VAL A 658 9.51 14.50 -36.53
N VAL A 659 10.14 13.99 -35.47
CA VAL A 659 11.55 13.58 -35.47
C VAL A 659 11.79 12.50 -36.54
N SER A 660 10.91 11.52 -36.59
CA SER A 660 10.85 10.49 -37.62
C SER A 660 10.88 11.08 -39.02
N ARG A 661 9.96 12.01 -39.33
CA ARG A 661 9.86 12.61 -40.66
C ARG A 661 11.12 13.38 -41.04
N ILE A 662 11.74 14.07 -40.07
CA ILE A 662 13.01 14.77 -40.27
C ILE A 662 14.12 13.77 -40.63
N ILE A 663 14.19 12.63 -39.93
CA ILE A 663 15.17 11.57 -40.21
C ILE A 663 14.92 10.95 -41.58
N THR A 664 13.69 10.51 -41.89
CA THR A 664 13.36 9.85 -43.16
C THR A 664 13.63 10.75 -44.37
N ASN A 665 13.35 12.05 -44.27
CA ASN A 665 13.64 13.01 -45.36
C ASN A 665 15.14 13.16 -45.64
N ARG A 666 16.01 12.93 -44.65
CA ARG A 666 17.47 12.99 -44.82
C ARG A 666 18.04 11.80 -45.60
N PHE A 667 17.38 10.64 -45.51
CA PHE A 667 17.81 9.38 -46.14
C PHE A 667 17.00 9.01 -47.39
N ARG A 668 16.16 9.92 -47.91
CA ARG A 668 15.39 9.69 -49.13
C ARG A 668 16.31 9.88 -50.34
N GLU A 669 16.83 8.80 -50.88
CA GLU A 669 17.48 8.79 -52.20
C GLU A 669 16.40 8.68 -53.28
N GLU A 670 16.35 9.66 -54.19
CA GLU A 670 15.50 9.58 -55.39
C GLU A 670 16.24 8.77 -56.45
N TYR A 671 15.71 7.58 -56.78
CA TYR A 671 16.18 6.71 -57.86
C TYR A 671 15.28 6.79 -59.08
#